data_AF-A0AAU9TLK7-F1
#
_entry.id   AF-A0AAU9TLK7-F1
#
_cell.length_a   1.000
_cell.length_b   1.000
_cell.length_c   1.000
_cell.angle_alpha   90.00
_cell.angle_beta   90.00
_cell.angle_gamma   90.00
#
_symmetry.space_group_name_H-M   'P 1'
#
loop_
_entity.id
_entity.type
_entity.pdbx_description
1 polymer ?
#
loop_
_entity_poly.entity_id
_entity_poly.type
_entity_poly.pdbx_seq_one_letter_code
_entity_poly.pdbx_strand_id
1 'polypeptide(L)'
;MPSLSRCVFGCVTRGVTIHNFPNPSKFPERFRQWVNLVGAPLSGISDAEIYKKKKVCDVHFTNEDRNRNKRLNALAVPSLCISHVGYKQMEMDQHDIKPSTSKSMCPSETLNAASQQVNVDQLPSTSRISLPSGPKRCVQKCLVYNQNQKDIRKLKQEVIRLRKRCHNFRTRLDNAEKLSNSLALQKVTSKMRLPAKLFTNIQFRESKKKPKGRRFHMSEKVLSLSIFKRSPKSYSLLSKCFALPAAKTLRNLLGKIKISPGINKPVFQNMKINVSKMSHDERLCTLIFDEMHINPQIHFDAQNDMLKGFDSFGNKKIADHVLTFMVRGVKKQFKQPVAFYFSQNMTKYELKCVIKTVIKAVNDTGLHVLATVCDQSAINVGAIESLIEDTKAIYLRNGKAWRTNLFLIDQHSVIPLYDVPHLIKGIRNNLLSKNLKYIDPKDKKEKIIKWEYFIKLYQSDRSYGELKILQKFTEEHVIDDKINKMKVKLATQLFSHSVAVAVKHLCDAGKLDPECRALIPFVLLIDKLFDSLNSNTFNVLNGKIYRAGVKRNSPHHKLWQDAIVFLKNMNFVEIKQQKSKIRLIERKVPSINNLIKTIEGMQALWKILNQKYGFDTMLTRNFNQDPIENFFGNVRSLGVRNVSPNSINFEGAYKSLLLNNFCCAQSIKTNCEDDMASYFQSLDFLLKESEKSNMKSSDADLPHEIIVNESLLTNYSSQEQQQEGLQQRSYVCGWVLRKCLKYVCKACKTCRSQLIDKENLIENQYILEKEHDNKQWLVYPSIDINNYFAELQNITSTMLKDGMESKNVRTKIKLINETLNCSIFTCENHKKKLKEYFDDNSINLLIYSWCRSINRILCGKVTYDGDDFFKMSAQVYYTKKRHNKVKK
;
A
#
# COMPACT_ATOMS: atom_id res chain seq x y z
N MET A 1 10.01 62.36 0.25
CA MET A 1 10.51 61.63 -0.95
C MET A 1 11.61 60.66 -0.51
N PRO A 2 11.54 59.35 -0.82
CA PRO A 2 12.67 58.43 -0.64
C PRO A 2 13.73 58.66 -1.73
N SER A 3 15.01 58.55 -1.40
CA SER A 3 16.10 58.69 -2.38
C SER A 3 16.16 57.50 -3.34
N LEU A 4 16.18 57.77 -4.65
CA LEU A 4 16.47 56.72 -5.64
C LEU A 4 17.95 56.35 -5.56
N SER A 5 18.23 55.06 -5.34
CA SER A 5 19.59 54.53 -5.48
C SER A 5 20.02 54.57 -6.95
N ARG A 6 20.91 55.51 -7.27
CA ARG A 6 21.57 55.62 -8.58
C ARG A 6 22.64 54.52 -8.74
N CYS A 7 22.98 54.18 -9.99
CA CYS A 7 24.17 53.39 -10.27
C CYS A 7 25.43 54.20 -9.90
N VAL A 8 26.53 53.54 -9.51
CA VAL A 8 27.82 54.21 -9.31
C VAL A 8 28.37 54.84 -10.60
N PHE A 9 28.02 54.26 -11.77
CA PHE A 9 28.28 54.82 -13.10
C PHE A 9 27.21 55.85 -13.55
N GLY A 10 26.48 56.47 -12.62
CA GLY A 10 25.53 57.58 -12.90
C GLY A 10 24.19 57.22 -13.55
N CYS A 11 24.02 56.00 -14.07
CA CYS A 11 22.87 55.58 -14.87
C CYS A 11 21.49 55.82 -14.22
N VAL A 12 20.47 56.09 -15.05
CA VAL A 12 19.07 56.26 -14.64
C VAL A 12 18.44 54.90 -14.33
N THR A 13 18.16 54.62 -13.06
CA THR A 13 17.79 53.28 -12.57
C THR A 13 16.27 52.98 -12.53
N ARG A 14 15.41 53.71 -13.25
CA ARG A 14 13.96 53.43 -13.29
C ARG A 14 13.69 52.06 -13.95
N GLY A 15 13.17 51.10 -13.18
CA GLY A 15 12.78 49.77 -13.65
C GLY A 15 13.92 48.74 -13.79
N VAL A 16 15.17 49.14 -13.60
CA VAL A 16 16.36 48.27 -13.76
C VAL A 16 16.72 47.60 -12.43
N THR A 17 17.17 46.33 -12.47
CA THR A 17 17.67 45.64 -11.26
C THR A 17 19.01 46.25 -10.80
N ILE A 18 19.22 46.33 -9.49
CA ILE A 18 20.41 46.94 -8.90
C ILE A 18 21.09 45.95 -7.97
N HIS A 19 22.42 45.82 -8.09
CA HIS A 19 23.27 44.90 -7.34
C HIS A 19 24.13 45.64 -6.31
N ASN A 20 24.39 44.98 -5.19
CA ASN A 20 25.44 45.38 -4.25
C ASN A 20 26.81 44.97 -4.78
N PHE A 21 27.86 45.66 -4.32
CA PHE A 21 29.23 45.16 -4.45
C PHE A 21 29.38 43.80 -3.74
N PRO A 22 30.38 42.97 -4.13
CA PRO A 22 30.74 41.76 -3.40
C PRO A 22 31.08 42.07 -1.94
N ASN A 23 30.93 41.10 -1.04
CA ASN A 23 31.30 41.30 0.37
C ASN A 23 32.84 41.21 0.52
N PRO A 24 33.54 42.27 0.95
CA PRO A 24 35.01 42.31 0.95
C PRO A 24 35.63 41.20 1.81
N SER A 25 35.04 40.88 2.97
CA SER A 25 35.51 39.82 3.87
C SER A 25 35.25 38.39 3.39
N LYS A 26 34.58 38.19 2.24
CA LYS A 26 34.27 36.86 1.68
C LYS A 26 34.67 36.66 0.23
N PHE A 27 34.80 37.75 -0.52
CA PHE A 27 35.17 37.75 -1.94
C PHE A 27 36.12 38.94 -2.22
N PRO A 28 37.27 39.04 -1.53
CA PRO A 28 38.13 40.23 -1.56
C PRO A 28 38.65 40.56 -2.97
N GLU A 29 39.06 39.55 -3.74
CA GLU A 29 39.55 39.72 -5.11
C GLU A 29 38.46 40.29 -6.03
N ARG A 30 37.27 39.69 -6.02
CA ARG A 30 36.13 40.16 -6.82
C ARG A 30 35.62 41.53 -6.37
N PHE A 31 35.72 41.84 -5.06
CA PHE A 31 35.45 43.18 -4.56
C PHE A 31 36.45 44.19 -5.12
N ARG A 32 37.76 43.91 -5.05
CA ARG A 32 38.82 44.74 -5.66
C ARG A 32 38.62 44.92 -7.16
N GLN A 33 38.28 43.86 -7.92
CA GLN A 33 37.95 43.97 -9.35
C GLN A 33 36.81 44.97 -9.61
N TRP A 34 35.70 44.87 -8.85
CA TRP A 34 34.57 45.81 -8.98
C TRP A 34 34.94 47.24 -8.55
N VAL A 35 35.85 47.42 -7.58
CA VAL A 35 36.33 48.75 -7.18
C VAL A 35 37.23 49.35 -8.26
N ASN A 36 38.21 48.59 -8.75
CA ASN A 36 39.18 49.04 -9.76
C ASN A 36 38.49 49.45 -11.08
N LEU A 37 37.49 48.69 -11.54
CA LEU A 37 36.75 48.99 -12.78
C LEU A 37 35.85 50.23 -12.66
N VAL A 38 35.40 50.57 -11.46
CA VAL A 38 34.67 51.83 -11.21
C VAL A 38 35.66 52.99 -11.07
N GLY A 39 36.81 52.77 -10.43
CA GLY A 39 37.90 53.74 -10.36
C GLY A 39 37.63 54.93 -9.44
N ALA A 40 38.01 56.12 -9.90
CA ALA A 40 38.03 57.37 -9.11
C ALA A 40 36.76 57.68 -8.27
N PRO A 41 35.50 57.40 -8.71
CA PRO A 41 34.28 57.60 -7.91
C PRO A 41 34.16 56.78 -6.61
N LEU A 42 35.15 55.96 -6.28
CA LEU A 42 35.28 55.20 -5.03
C LEU A 42 36.52 55.57 -4.19
N SER A 43 37.41 56.44 -4.67
CA SER A 43 38.62 56.83 -3.94
C SER A 43 38.27 57.46 -2.59
N GLY A 44 39.06 57.14 -1.55
CA GLY A 44 38.87 57.62 -0.17
C GLY A 44 37.70 57.00 0.61
N ILE A 45 36.95 56.05 0.04
CA ILE A 45 35.79 55.43 0.71
C ILE A 45 36.15 54.03 1.25
N SER A 46 35.81 53.75 2.51
CA SER A 46 36.12 52.45 3.13
C SER A 46 35.36 51.27 2.50
N ASP A 47 36.01 50.10 2.40
CA ASP A 47 35.43 48.84 1.89
C ASP A 47 34.04 48.52 2.46
N ALA A 48 33.90 48.67 3.79
CA ALA A 48 32.67 48.41 4.51
C ALA A 48 31.54 49.38 4.14
N GLU A 49 31.87 50.58 3.68
CA GLU A 49 30.94 51.61 3.21
C GLU A 49 30.62 51.48 1.73
N ILE A 50 31.60 51.15 0.87
CA ILE A 50 31.37 50.80 -0.54
C ILE A 50 30.37 49.64 -0.61
N TYR A 51 30.60 48.56 0.13
CA TYR A 51 29.70 47.40 0.20
C TYR A 51 28.26 47.76 0.60
N LYS A 52 28.10 48.65 1.61
CA LYS A 52 26.79 49.07 2.11
C LYS A 52 26.10 50.05 1.17
N LYS A 53 26.75 51.15 0.80
CA LYS A 53 26.14 52.32 0.15
C LYS A 53 26.20 52.27 -1.39
N LYS A 54 27.32 51.85 -2.00
CA LYS A 54 27.51 51.89 -3.46
C LYS A 54 26.83 50.69 -4.15
N LYS A 55 26.50 50.84 -5.44
CA LYS A 55 25.65 49.91 -6.22
C LYS A 55 26.02 49.92 -7.71
N VAL A 56 25.80 48.80 -8.41
CA VAL A 56 25.92 48.70 -9.89
C VAL A 56 24.59 48.19 -10.45
N CYS A 57 24.09 48.77 -11.55
CA CYS A 57 22.83 48.32 -12.17
C CYS A 57 23.04 47.22 -13.23
N ASP A 58 22.00 46.42 -13.49
CA ASP A 58 22.09 45.15 -14.23
C ASP A 58 22.47 45.27 -15.72
N VAL A 59 22.49 46.49 -16.29
CA VAL A 59 22.91 46.75 -17.68
C VAL A 59 24.42 46.65 -17.90
N HIS A 60 25.24 46.69 -16.84
CA HIS A 60 26.69 46.57 -16.95
C HIS A 60 27.19 45.11 -17.03
N PHE A 61 26.29 44.12 -17.09
CA PHE A 61 26.62 42.70 -17.06
C PHE A 61 26.07 41.98 -18.29
N THR A 62 26.83 41.03 -18.81
CA THR A 62 26.48 40.19 -19.96
C THR A 62 25.40 39.15 -19.63
N ASN A 63 25.03 38.33 -20.60
CA ASN A 63 24.25 37.12 -20.32
C ASN A 63 25.09 35.97 -19.73
N GLU A 64 26.40 35.96 -19.94
CA GLU A 64 27.33 34.93 -19.44
C GLU A 64 27.66 35.13 -17.95
N ASP A 65 27.68 36.39 -17.53
CA ASP A 65 27.64 36.81 -16.13
C ASP A 65 26.44 36.21 -15.36
N ARG A 66 25.39 35.72 -16.03
CA ARG A 66 24.17 35.19 -15.40
C ARG A 66 24.16 33.66 -15.32
N ASN A 67 23.89 33.13 -14.12
CA ASN A 67 23.62 31.71 -13.94
C ASN A 67 22.21 31.32 -14.44
N ARG A 68 21.93 30.01 -14.52
CA ARG A 68 20.66 29.41 -15.01
C ARG A 68 19.37 29.93 -14.34
N ASN A 69 19.44 30.70 -13.26
CA ASN A 69 18.30 31.36 -12.60
C ASN A 69 18.22 32.88 -12.88
N LYS A 70 18.87 33.39 -13.93
CA LYS A 70 18.97 34.82 -14.30
C LYS A 70 19.46 35.73 -13.14
N ARG A 71 20.47 35.27 -12.42
CA ARG A 71 21.19 36.04 -11.38
C ARG A 71 22.68 36.06 -11.70
N LEU A 72 23.39 37.11 -11.29
CA LEU A 72 24.84 37.16 -11.42
C LEU A 72 25.50 35.91 -10.81
N ASN A 73 26.53 35.41 -11.49
CA ASN A 73 27.26 34.20 -11.14
C ASN A 73 28.38 34.51 -10.10
N ALA A 74 29.21 33.51 -9.76
CA ALA A 74 30.26 33.65 -8.74
C ALA A 74 31.48 34.47 -9.20
N LEU A 75 31.71 34.57 -10.51
CA LEU A 75 32.83 35.26 -11.16
C LEU A 75 32.42 36.60 -11.81
N ALA A 76 31.12 36.87 -11.94
CA ALA A 76 30.61 37.99 -12.74
C ALA A 76 31.11 39.38 -12.31
N VAL A 77 31.50 40.20 -13.28
CA VAL A 77 32.17 41.50 -13.10
C VAL A 77 31.55 42.50 -14.09
N PRO A 78 31.35 43.78 -13.71
CA PRO A 78 30.87 44.79 -14.65
C PRO A 78 31.81 44.87 -15.86
N SER A 79 31.24 44.82 -17.06
CA SER A 79 31.98 44.72 -18.33
C SER A 79 31.36 45.54 -19.45
N LEU A 80 30.05 45.83 -19.38
CA LEU A 80 29.33 46.61 -20.39
C LEU A 80 29.12 48.06 -19.95
N CYS A 81 29.13 48.98 -20.92
CA CYS A 81 28.88 50.41 -20.72
C CYS A 81 29.74 51.05 -19.62
N ILE A 82 31.01 50.65 -19.50
CA ILE A 82 32.00 51.30 -18.65
C ILE A 82 32.71 52.37 -19.47
N SER A 83 32.28 53.62 -19.34
CA SER A 83 32.92 54.76 -20.00
C SER A 83 34.17 55.20 -19.23
N HIS A 84 35.35 54.81 -19.69
CA HIS A 84 36.63 55.39 -19.29
C HIS A 84 37.39 55.91 -20.52
N VAL A 85 38.12 57.01 -20.34
CA VAL A 85 38.97 57.61 -21.38
C VAL A 85 40.30 56.86 -21.41
N GLY A 86 40.79 56.53 -22.61
CA GLY A 86 42.13 55.96 -22.83
C GLY A 86 42.17 54.44 -22.91
N TYR A 87 42.24 53.93 -24.14
CA TYR A 87 42.48 52.51 -24.45
C TYR A 87 43.97 52.30 -24.74
N LYS A 88 44.51 51.12 -24.41
CA LYS A 88 45.59 50.48 -25.19
C LYS A 88 45.45 48.96 -25.07
N GLN A 89 45.52 48.28 -26.22
CA GLN A 89 45.49 46.81 -26.33
C GLN A 89 46.89 46.22 -26.08
N MET A 90 46.93 44.93 -25.76
CA MET A 90 47.80 43.94 -26.42
C MET A 90 47.07 42.57 -26.43
N GLU A 91 47.53 41.63 -27.26
CA GLU A 91 46.82 40.42 -27.68
C GLU A 91 47.58 39.13 -27.32
N MET A 92 47.02 37.96 -27.70
CA MET A 92 47.70 36.64 -27.81
C MET A 92 48.11 35.96 -26.47
N ASP A 93 48.21 34.62 -26.33
CA ASP A 93 47.66 33.51 -27.14
C ASP A 93 47.40 32.22 -26.29
N GLN A 94 47.28 31.06 -26.94
CA GLN A 94 46.92 29.73 -26.38
C GLN A 94 48.05 28.92 -25.67
N HIS A 95 47.61 27.79 -25.10
CA HIS A 95 48.34 26.55 -24.73
C HIS A 95 49.13 26.40 -23.40
N ASP A 96 48.57 25.54 -22.54
CA ASP A 96 49.13 24.30 -21.94
C ASP A 96 50.46 24.24 -21.13
N ILE A 97 50.64 23.04 -20.54
CA ILE A 97 51.85 22.46 -19.92
C ILE A 97 52.04 22.67 -18.39
N LYS A 98 52.12 21.53 -17.69
CA LYS A 98 52.63 21.31 -16.30
C LYS A 98 54.01 20.59 -16.42
N PRO A 99 54.74 20.19 -15.34
CA PRO A 99 54.57 20.40 -13.89
C PRO A 99 55.88 20.77 -13.14
N SER A 100 55.82 20.82 -11.78
CA SER A 100 56.91 20.43 -10.85
C SER A 100 58.21 21.30 -10.80
N THR A 101 59.15 21.23 -9.83
CA THR A 101 59.36 20.31 -8.66
C THR A 101 60.22 20.97 -7.54
N SER A 102 59.91 20.72 -6.25
CA SER A 102 60.87 20.64 -5.10
C SER A 102 61.72 21.91 -4.74
N LYS A 103 62.49 22.04 -3.63
CA LYS A 103 62.77 21.24 -2.40
C LYS A 103 63.41 22.17 -1.32
N SER A 104 63.39 21.79 -0.02
CA SER A 104 64.24 22.35 1.08
C SER A 104 64.08 23.85 1.45
N MET A 105 64.46 24.37 2.63
CA MET A 105 64.81 23.80 3.95
C MET A 105 64.50 24.82 5.09
N CYS A 106 64.79 24.47 6.35
CA CYS A 106 64.75 25.32 7.57
C CYS A 106 65.94 26.35 7.61
N PRO A 107 66.16 27.21 8.65
CA PRO A 107 65.55 27.27 9.99
C PRO A 107 65.28 28.68 10.63
N SER A 108 64.91 28.63 11.91
CA SER A 108 65.00 29.55 13.07
C SER A 108 65.71 30.93 13.05
N GLU A 109 65.17 31.83 13.93
CA GLU A 109 65.90 32.82 14.77
C GLU A 109 66.59 34.05 14.09
N THR A 110 66.90 35.19 14.75
CA THR A 110 66.63 35.73 16.12
C THR A 110 66.64 37.29 16.10
N LEU A 111 65.93 37.95 17.05
CA LEU A 111 66.24 39.33 17.58
C LEU A 111 66.22 40.49 16.52
N ASN A 112 66.41 41.80 16.75
CA ASN A 112 66.29 42.78 17.86
C ASN A 112 66.18 44.19 17.19
N ALA A 113 65.83 45.34 17.77
CA ALA A 113 65.05 45.83 18.94
C ALA A 113 64.81 47.36 18.70
N ALA A 114 64.44 48.31 19.57
CA ALA A 114 63.83 48.44 20.91
C ALA A 114 63.43 49.93 21.11
N SER A 115 62.35 50.25 21.85
CA SER A 115 62.21 51.42 22.77
C SER A 115 60.72 51.70 23.13
N GLN A 116 60.34 52.20 24.31
CA GLN A 116 61.08 52.52 25.54
C GLN A 116 60.14 52.42 26.78
N GLN A 117 60.68 51.90 27.91
CA GLN A 117 60.63 52.38 29.32
C GLN A 117 59.40 53.18 29.89
N VAL A 118 59.04 53.13 31.18
CA VAL A 118 59.67 52.54 32.41
C VAL A 118 58.61 52.03 33.43
N ASN A 119 59.03 51.57 34.63
CA ASN A 119 58.28 50.73 35.60
C ASN A 119 58.30 51.32 37.05
N VAL A 120 57.93 50.53 38.10
CA VAL A 120 58.25 50.69 39.57
C VAL A 120 57.27 51.60 40.36
N ASP A 121 56.71 51.28 41.56
CA ASP A 121 56.67 50.05 42.40
C ASP A 121 55.55 50.08 43.49
N GLN A 122 55.30 48.95 44.19
CA GLN A 122 55.27 48.78 45.68
C GLN A 122 54.29 47.70 46.26
N LEU A 123 54.72 47.07 47.38
CA LEU A 123 54.19 45.95 48.20
C LEU A 123 55.06 45.87 49.51
N PRO A 124 54.84 45.05 50.58
CA PRO A 124 53.81 44.03 50.92
C PRO A 124 53.28 44.09 52.41
N SER A 125 52.90 42.93 53.01
CA SER A 125 52.70 42.59 54.47
C SER A 125 51.30 42.88 55.11
N THR A 126 50.72 42.13 56.11
CA THR A 126 51.04 40.81 56.75
C THR A 126 49.82 40.12 57.46
N SER A 127 49.94 38.80 57.70
CA SER A 127 49.37 37.96 58.82
C SER A 127 47.85 37.78 59.16
N ARG A 128 47.39 36.53 58.97
CA ARG A 128 46.42 35.64 59.71
C ARG A 128 45.48 36.18 60.84
N ILE A 129 44.18 35.83 60.75
CA ILE A 129 43.29 35.28 61.83
C ILE A 129 42.34 34.23 61.18
N SER A 130 41.72 33.31 61.95
CA SER A 130 40.91 32.18 61.44
C SER A 130 39.58 31.92 62.19
N LEU A 131 38.60 31.28 61.50
CA LEU A 131 37.32 30.71 61.98
C LEU A 131 36.22 31.72 62.40
N PRO A 132 34.92 31.33 62.53
CA PRO A 132 34.28 30.00 62.32
C PRO A 132 33.22 29.98 61.18
N SER A 133 32.26 29.05 61.21
CA SER A 133 31.47 28.60 60.05
C SER A 133 29.93 28.74 60.15
N GLY A 134 29.29 29.11 59.03
CA GLY A 134 27.85 28.92 58.77
C GLY A 134 26.93 30.15 58.91
N PRO A 135 25.65 30.09 58.48
CA PRO A 135 24.95 29.01 57.76
C PRO A 135 24.54 29.36 56.32
N LYS A 136 24.35 28.33 55.48
CA LYS A 136 23.90 28.48 54.07
C LYS A 136 22.39 28.82 53.98
N ARG A 137 22.01 30.11 53.84
CA ARG A 137 20.58 30.49 53.67
C ARG A 137 20.20 31.46 52.54
N CYS A 138 21.16 32.08 51.83
CA CYS A 138 20.84 33.08 50.80
C CYS A 138 20.62 32.52 49.38
N VAL A 139 21.28 31.40 49.02
CA VAL A 139 21.31 30.90 47.62
C VAL A 139 19.94 30.39 47.11
N GLN A 140 19.13 29.78 47.98
CA GLN A 140 17.86 29.15 47.60
C GLN A 140 16.86 30.15 46.97
N LYS A 141 16.72 31.35 47.56
CA LYS A 141 15.77 32.37 47.07
C LYS A 141 16.16 32.89 45.68
N CYS A 142 17.45 33.10 45.43
CA CYS A 142 17.94 33.55 44.12
C CYS A 142 17.73 32.50 43.01
N LEU A 143 17.82 31.21 43.31
CA LEU A 143 17.51 30.15 42.35
C LEU A 143 16.02 30.10 42.00
N VAL A 144 15.14 30.10 43.01
CA VAL A 144 13.67 30.08 42.80
C VAL A 144 13.20 31.33 42.04
N TYR A 145 13.71 32.51 42.38
CA TYR A 145 13.38 33.76 41.67
C TYR A 145 13.80 33.73 40.19
N ASN A 146 14.98 33.19 39.88
CA ASN A 146 15.44 33.02 38.50
C ASN A 146 14.65 31.96 37.72
N GLN A 147 14.21 30.88 38.38
CA GLN A 147 13.35 29.88 37.77
C GLN A 147 11.98 30.48 37.43
N ASN A 148 11.35 31.15 38.40
CA ASN A 148 10.09 31.86 38.21
C ASN A 148 10.19 32.93 37.10
N GLN A 149 11.29 33.70 37.02
CA GLN A 149 11.49 34.62 35.89
C GLN A 149 11.58 33.90 34.53
N LYS A 150 12.26 32.74 34.44
CA LYS A 150 12.31 31.95 33.19
C LYS A 150 10.92 31.46 32.80
N ASP A 151 10.12 30.98 33.73
CA ASP A 151 8.79 30.45 33.45
C ASP A 151 7.76 31.55 33.17
N ILE A 152 7.84 32.71 33.84
CA ILE A 152 7.10 33.93 33.45
C ILE A 152 7.48 34.37 32.03
N ARG A 153 8.76 34.28 31.63
CA ARG A 153 9.19 34.57 30.24
C ARG A 153 8.64 33.54 29.25
N LYS A 154 8.61 32.24 29.57
CA LYS A 154 7.96 31.20 28.74
C LYS A 154 6.46 31.47 28.58
N LEU A 155 5.75 31.73 29.68
CA LEU A 155 4.31 32.02 29.69
C LEU A 155 3.99 33.28 28.89
N LYS A 156 4.75 34.38 29.06
CA LYS A 156 4.60 35.60 28.24
C LYS A 156 4.84 35.31 26.74
N GLN A 157 5.84 34.50 26.39
CA GLN A 157 6.05 34.08 25.00
C GLN A 157 4.88 33.23 24.45
N GLU A 158 4.34 32.31 25.24
CA GLU A 158 3.21 31.47 24.81
C GLU A 158 1.92 32.29 24.68
N VAL A 159 1.63 33.21 25.59
CA VAL A 159 0.53 34.19 25.46
C VAL A 159 0.68 35.02 24.18
N ILE A 160 1.90 35.44 23.81
CA ILE A 160 2.16 36.14 22.53
C ILE A 160 1.94 35.22 21.32
N ARG A 161 2.33 33.93 21.39
CA ARG A 161 2.03 32.93 20.33
C ARG A 161 0.53 32.70 20.20
N LEU A 162 -0.19 32.52 21.30
CA LEU A 162 -1.64 32.33 21.34
C LEU A 162 -2.38 33.56 20.81
N ARG A 163 -2.03 34.78 21.24
CA ARG A 163 -2.59 36.03 20.68
C ARG A 163 -2.33 36.14 19.17
N LYS A 164 -1.12 35.87 18.69
CA LYS A 164 -0.81 35.83 17.25
C LYS A 164 -1.58 34.73 16.50
N ARG A 165 -1.82 33.57 17.13
CA ARG A 165 -2.61 32.45 16.57
C ARG A 165 -4.10 32.80 16.47
N CYS A 166 -4.67 33.44 17.49
CA CYS A 166 -6.06 33.92 17.48
C CYS A 166 -6.27 35.05 16.46
N HIS A 167 -5.35 36.03 16.37
CA HIS A 167 -5.41 37.06 15.35
C HIS A 167 -5.38 36.46 13.94
N ASN A 168 -4.41 35.58 13.65
CA ASN A 168 -4.36 34.84 12.37
C ASN A 168 -5.58 33.93 12.11
N PHE A 169 -6.37 33.58 13.14
CA PHE A 169 -7.64 32.89 12.97
C PHE A 169 -8.77 33.86 12.60
N ARG A 170 -8.90 35.01 13.28
CA ARG A 170 -9.84 36.09 12.90
C ARG A 170 -9.59 36.56 11.47
N THR A 171 -8.36 36.97 11.11
CA THR A 171 -8.05 37.40 9.74
C THR A 171 -8.33 36.31 8.69
N ARG A 172 -8.37 35.02 9.07
CA ARG A 172 -8.76 33.91 8.17
C ARG A 172 -10.26 33.67 8.11
N LEU A 173 -11.03 34.07 9.13
CA LEU A 173 -12.49 34.12 9.11
C LEU A 173 -12.96 35.30 8.26
N ASP A 174 -12.48 36.53 8.52
CA ASP A 174 -12.86 37.73 7.75
C ASP A 174 -12.62 37.54 6.23
N ASN A 175 -11.50 36.92 5.85
CA ASN A 175 -11.18 36.62 4.45
C ASN A 175 -11.97 35.42 3.88
N ALA A 176 -12.49 34.53 4.73
CA ALA A 176 -13.39 33.46 4.30
C ALA A 176 -14.83 33.99 4.14
N GLU A 177 -15.29 34.86 5.03
CA GLU A 177 -16.58 35.56 4.93
C GLU A 177 -16.61 36.49 3.71
N LYS A 178 -15.59 37.32 3.50
CA LYS A 178 -15.49 38.17 2.29
C LYS A 178 -15.46 37.37 0.97
N LEU A 179 -14.98 36.12 0.99
CA LEU A 179 -15.04 35.23 -0.18
C LEU A 179 -16.38 34.48 -0.27
N SER A 180 -16.96 34.09 0.86
CA SER A 180 -18.27 33.41 0.97
C SER A 180 -19.42 34.32 0.57
N ASN A 181 -19.37 35.59 0.98
CA ASN A 181 -20.41 36.59 0.76
C ASN A 181 -20.29 37.25 -0.63
N SER A 182 -19.39 36.76 -1.48
CA SER A 182 -19.40 37.05 -2.92
C SER A 182 -20.66 36.46 -3.54
N LEU A 183 -21.68 37.29 -3.72
CA LEU A 183 -22.98 36.91 -4.31
C LEU A 183 -22.80 36.22 -5.67
N ALA A 184 -21.79 36.64 -6.46
CA ALA A 184 -21.41 36.00 -7.71
C ALA A 184 -20.88 34.57 -7.52
N LEU A 185 -19.97 34.34 -6.56
CA LEU A 185 -19.45 32.99 -6.27
C LEU A 185 -20.55 32.07 -5.71
N GLN A 186 -21.48 32.60 -4.89
CA GLN A 186 -22.64 31.83 -4.45
C GLN A 186 -23.56 31.46 -5.62
N LYS A 187 -23.95 32.43 -6.46
CA LYS A 187 -24.78 32.18 -7.65
C LYS A 187 -24.14 31.14 -8.57
N VAL A 188 -22.85 31.27 -8.90
CA VAL A 188 -22.12 30.30 -9.76
C VAL A 188 -22.00 28.91 -9.11
N THR A 189 -21.72 28.83 -7.80
CA THR A 189 -21.56 27.53 -7.11
C THR A 189 -22.87 26.93 -6.59
N SER A 190 -24.02 27.61 -6.75
CA SER A 190 -25.33 27.08 -6.36
C SER A 190 -25.73 25.87 -7.19
N LYS A 191 -25.55 25.95 -8.52
CA LYS A 191 -25.87 24.90 -9.51
C LYS A 191 -24.81 23.78 -9.60
N MET A 192 -23.73 23.85 -8.83
CA MET A 192 -22.64 22.87 -8.87
C MET A 192 -22.85 21.68 -7.94
N ARG A 193 -22.67 20.46 -8.46
CA ARG A 193 -22.56 19.24 -7.63
C ARG A 193 -21.45 19.41 -6.57
N LEU A 194 -21.65 18.87 -5.36
CA LEU A 194 -20.75 19.06 -4.21
C LEU A 194 -19.25 18.85 -4.51
N PRO A 195 -18.81 17.81 -5.27
CA PRO A 195 -17.40 17.67 -5.65
C PRO A 195 -16.86 18.84 -6.49
N ALA A 196 -17.64 19.34 -7.45
CA ALA A 196 -17.25 20.49 -8.28
C ALA A 196 -17.21 21.78 -7.47
N LYS A 197 -18.18 21.99 -6.57
CA LYS A 197 -18.22 23.11 -5.62
C LYS A 197 -16.98 23.12 -4.71
N LEU A 198 -16.60 21.96 -4.16
CA LEU A 198 -15.37 21.81 -3.37
C LEU A 198 -14.12 22.11 -4.22
N PHE A 199 -13.99 21.50 -5.41
CA PHE A 199 -12.84 21.72 -6.29
C PHE A 199 -12.63 23.19 -6.65
N THR A 200 -13.72 23.87 -7.04
CA THR A 200 -13.77 25.28 -7.42
C THR A 200 -13.39 26.19 -6.24
N ASN A 201 -13.97 25.96 -5.06
CA ASN A 201 -13.68 26.75 -3.86
C ASN A 201 -12.20 26.65 -3.42
N ILE A 202 -11.57 25.48 -3.61
CA ILE A 202 -10.12 25.35 -3.38
C ILE A 202 -9.33 26.28 -4.31
N GLN A 203 -9.70 26.37 -5.60
CA GLN A 203 -8.96 27.20 -6.56
C GLN A 203 -9.00 28.67 -6.17
N PHE A 204 -10.18 29.22 -5.87
CA PHE A 204 -10.31 30.62 -5.45
C PHE A 204 -9.59 30.91 -4.12
N ARG A 205 -9.65 30.00 -3.14
CA ARG A 205 -9.06 30.22 -1.81
C ARG A 205 -7.54 29.99 -1.75
N GLU A 206 -6.99 29.08 -2.56
CA GLU A 206 -5.60 28.61 -2.44
C GLU A 206 -4.68 28.99 -3.60
N SER A 207 -5.20 29.37 -4.79
CA SER A 207 -4.33 29.72 -5.94
C SER A 207 -3.46 30.95 -5.68
N LYS A 208 -4.01 32.00 -5.03
CA LYS A 208 -3.28 33.21 -4.62
C LYS A 208 -2.16 32.97 -3.59
N LYS A 209 -2.02 31.75 -3.05
CA LYS A 209 -1.03 31.39 -2.02
C LYS A 209 0.13 30.59 -2.62
N LYS A 210 1.37 30.93 -2.20
CA LYS A 210 2.59 30.15 -2.53
C LYS A 210 2.40 28.67 -2.13
N PRO A 211 2.88 27.68 -2.90
CA PRO A 211 2.53 26.26 -2.69
C PRO A 211 2.73 25.71 -1.27
N LYS A 212 3.82 26.09 -0.57
CA LYS A 212 4.07 25.68 0.83
C LYS A 212 3.09 26.30 1.85
N GLY A 213 2.45 27.42 1.49
CA GLY A 213 1.46 28.13 2.30
C GLY A 213 0.02 27.64 2.12
N ARG A 214 -0.29 26.82 1.11
CA ARG A 214 -1.64 26.32 0.83
C ARG A 214 -2.16 25.41 1.96
N ARG A 215 -3.45 25.49 2.27
CA ARG A 215 -4.13 24.72 3.34
C ARG A 215 -5.47 24.18 2.84
N PHE A 216 -5.76 22.93 3.19
CA PHE A 216 -6.91 22.18 2.71
C PHE A 216 -7.72 21.57 3.86
N HIS A 217 -9.04 21.63 3.78
CA HIS A 217 -9.99 21.00 4.70
C HIS A 217 -10.02 19.47 4.50
N MET A 218 -10.78 18.73 5.32
CA MET A 218 -10.81 17.27 5.19
C MET A 218 -11.57 16.82 3.93
N SER A 219 -12.77 17.34 3.68
CA SER A 219 -13.55 17.12 2.45
C SER A 219 -12.75 17.34 1.16
N GLU A 220 -11.94 18.39 1.13
CA GLU A 220 -11.06 18.74 0.01
C GLU A 220 -9.94 17.70 -0.20
N LYS A 221 -9.37 17.18 0.88
CA LYS A 221 -8.41 16.07 0.84
C LYS A 221 -9.07 14.75 0.45
N VAL A 222 -10.32 14.49 0.87
CA VAL A 222 -11.11 13.30 0.47
C VAL A 222 -11.29 13.29 -1.05
N LEU A 223 -11.78 14.41 -1.60
CA LEU A 223 -11.95 14.58 -3.04
C LEU A 223 -10.62 14.40 -3.79
N SER A 224 -9.56 15.08 -3.32
CA SER A 224 -8.23 14.97 -3.92
C SER A 224 -7.65 13.54 -3.85
N LEU A 225 -7.94 12.82 -2.76
CA LEU A 225 -7.52 11.44 -2.54
C LEU A 225 -8.22 10.47 -3.49
N SER A 226 -9.51 10.66 -3.77
CA SER A 226 -10.25 9.81 -4.73
C SER A 226 -9.68 9.91 -6.15
N ILE A 227 -9.39 11.13 -6.62
CA ILE A 227 -8.75 11.40 -7.92
C ILE A 227 -7.33 10.80 -7.94
N PHE A 228 -6.54 11.04 -6.89
CA PHE A 228 -5.19 10.47 -6.75
C PHE A 228 -5.18 8.94 -6.76
N LYS A 229 -6.21 8.29 -6.19
CA LYS A 229 -6.31 6.82 -6.16
C LYS A 229 -6.85 6.20 -7.44
N ARG A 230 -7.75 6.87 -8.17
CA ARG A 230 -8.15 6.44 -9.53
C ARG A 230 -7.00 6.56 -10.53
N SER A 231 -6.22 7.65 -10.50
CA SER A 231 -5.05 7.81 -11.38
C SER A 231 -4.00 8.75 -10.78
N PRO A 232 -2.90 8.21 -10.20
CA PRO A 232 -1.77 9.01 -9.74
C PRO A 232 -1.12 9.84 -10.86
N LYS A 233 -1.18 9.37 -12.11
CA LYS A 233 -0.67 10.11 -13.29
C LYS A 233 -1.55 11.32 -13.62
N SER A 234 -2.87 11.13 -13.71
CA SER A 234 -3.82 12.24 -13.95
C SER A 234 -3.76 13.25 -12.80
N TYR A 235 -3.73 12.78 -11.55
CA TYR A 235 -3.58 13.66 -10.39
C TYR A 235 -2.25 14.43 -10.40
N SER A 236 -1.15 13.81 -10.86
CA SER A 236 0.14 14.50 -11.03
C SER A 236 0.01 15.68 -12.01
N LEU A 237 -0.62 15.47 -13.17
CA LEU A 237 -0.94 16.52 -14.14
C LEU A 237 -1.84 17.61 -13.53
N LEU A 238 -2.98 17.22 -12.95
CA LEU A 238 -3.92 18.15 -12.32
C LEU A 238 -3.26 18.97 -11.20
N SER A 239 -2.33 18.40 -10.43
CA SER A 239 -1.62 19.11 -9.36
C SER A 239 -0.54 20.09 -9.84
N LYS A 240 -0.21 20.10 -11.14
CA LYS A 240 0.57 21.17 -11.79
C LYS A 240 -0.34 22.33 -12.19
N CYS A 241 -1.50 22.03 -12.76
CA CYS A 241 -2.46 23.03 -13.27
C CYS A 241 -3.28 23.71 -12.18
N PHE A 242 -3.66 22.97 -11.13
CA PHE A 242 -4.61 23.38 -10.11
C PHE A 242 -3.99 23.40 -8.71
N ALA A 243 -4.54 24.24 -7.83
CA ALA A 243 -4.20 24.26 -6.42
C ALA A 243 -4.76 23.00 -5.72
N LEU A 244 -3.96 21.93 -5.67
CA LEU A 244 -4.33 20.66 -5.04
C LEU A 244 -3.32 20.23 -3.95
N PRO A 245 -3.72 19.36 -3.00
CA PRO A 245 -2.81 18.77 -2.02
C PRO A 245 -1.62 18.03 -2.65
N ALA A 246 -0.45 18.10 -2.05
CA ALA A 246 0.69 17.31 -2.50
C ALA A 246 0.45 15.81 -2.31
N ALA A 247 0.92 14.96 -3.24
CA ALA A 247 0.79 13.51 -3.14
C ALA A 247 1.49 12.89 -1.90
N LYS A 248 2.39 13.64 -1.23
CA LYS A 248 2.90 13.27 0.12
C LYS A 248 1.82 13.48 1.19
N THR A 249 1.10 14.60 1.17
CA THR A 249 0.00 14.89 2.09
C THR A 249 -1.11 13.84 2.01
N LEU A 250 -1.48 13.41 0.79
CA LEU A 250 -2.49 12.36 0.59
C LEU A 250 -2.01 10.98 1.09
N ARG A 251 -0.74 10.62 0.86
CA ARG A 251 -0.15 9.39 1.42
C ARG A 251 -0.05 9.41 2.94
N ASN A 252 0.33 10.54 3.53
CA ASN A 252 0.33 10.72 4.98
C ASN A 252 -1.10 10.61 5.58
N LEU A 253 -2.13 11.04 4.85
CA LEU A 253 -3.52 10.91 5.28
C LEU A 253 -3.97 9.44 5.30
N LEU A 254 -3.64 8.68 4.26
CA LEU A 254 -3.84 7.22 4.23
C LEU A 254 -3.07 6.49 5.35
N GLY A 255 -1.86 6.96 5.67
CA GLY A 255 -1.01 6.38 6.71
C GLY A 255 -1.61 6.43 8.11
N LYS A 256 -2.53 7.37 8.39
CA LYS A 256 -3.29 7.39 9.64
C LYS A 256 -4.21 6.17 9.81
N ILE A 257 -4.65 5.58 8.70
CA ILE A 257 -5.73 4.59 8.69
C ILE A 257 -5.12 3.20 8.90
N LYS A 258 -5.12 2.78 10.17
CA LYS A 258 -4.66 1.47 10.63
C LYS A 258 -5.68 0.40 10.21
N ILE A 259 -5.33 -0.35 9.17
CA ILE A 259 -5.98 -1.60 8.78
C ILE A 259 -4.89 -2.65 8.65
N SER A 260 -5.13 -3.79 9.30
CA SER A 260 -4.38 -5.04 9.34
C SER A 260 -5.29 -6.17 8.83
N PRO A 261 -4.76 -7.39 8.63
CA PRO A 261 -5.59 -8.59 8.59
C PRO A 261 -6.49 -8.74 9.83
N GLY A 262 -7.51 -9.57 9.70
CA GLY A 262 -8.55 -9.80 10.71
C GLY A 262 -9.74 -8.84 10.62
N ILE A 263 -10.49 -8.76 11.73
CA ILE A 263 -11.66 -7.92 11.91
C ILE A 263 -11.22 -6.49 12.28
N ASN A 264 -11.55 -5.50 11.44
CA ASN A 264 -11.15 -4.11 11.69
C ASN A 264 -12.14 -3.39 12.62
N LYS A 265 -11.80 -3.25 13.91
CA LYS A 265 -12.69 -2.64 14.92
C LYS A 265 -13.32 -1.28 14.50
N PRO A 266 -12.58 -0.29 13.93
CA PRO A 266 -13.17 0.94 13.38
C PRO A 266 -14.24 0.74 12.30
N VAL A 267 -14.09 -0.23 11.41
CA VAL A 267 -15.09 -0.55 10.38
C VAL A 267 -16.39 -1.03 11.01
N PHE A 268 -16.30 -1.96 11.97
CA PHE A 268 -17.48 -2.52 12.66
C PHE A 268 -18.18 -1.47 13.54
N GLN A 269 -17.43 -0.55 14.17
CA GLN A 269 -17.99 0.59 14.89
C GLN A 269 -18.80 1.52 13.96
N ASN A 270 -18.26 1.88 12.79
CA ASN A 270 -19.00 2.65 11.78
C ASN A 270 -20.25 1.91 11.28
N MET A 271 -20.16 0.59 11.07
CA MET A 271 -21.31 -0.23 10.68
C MET A 271 -22.41 -0.17 11.74
N LYS A 272 -22.10 -0.39 13.03
CA LYS A 272 -23.09 -0.34 14.13
C LYS A 272 -23.84 1.00 14.20
N ILE A 273 -23.16 2.12 13.90
CA ILE A 273 -23.75 3.48 13.88
C ILE A 273 -24.66 3.72 12.65
N ASN A 274 -24.48 2.99 11.56
CA ASN A 274 -25.36 3.05 10.39
C ASN A 274 -26.52 2.07 10.51
N VAL A 275 -26.26 0.88 11.07
CA VAL A 275 -27.21 -0.23 11.23
C VAL A 275 -28.27 0.09 12.28
N SER A 276 -27.95 0.87 13.32
CA SER A 276 -28.93 1.38 14.28
C SER A 276 -30.01 2.25 13.63
N LYS A 277 -29.73 2.85 12.46
CA LYS A 277 -30.65 3.71 11.68
C LYS A 277 -31.48 2.94 10.65
N MET A 278 -31.32 1.62 10.57
CA MET A 278 -32.06 0.75 9.66
C MET A 278 -33.29 0.16 10.32
N SER A 279 -34.36 -0.04 9.55
CA SER A 279 -35.47 -0.92 9.95
C SER A 279 -35.02 -2.40 9.98
N HIS A 280 -35.78 -3.25 10.67
CA HIS A 280 -35.37 -4.64 10.97
C HIS A 280 -35.10 -5.50 9.71
N ASP A 281 -35.88 -5.27 8.65
CA ASP A 281 -35.80 -5.89 7.32
C ASP A 281 -34.63 -5.38 6.46
N GLU A 282 -34.20 -4.13 6.66
CA GLU A 282 -33.01 -3.58 6.01
C GLU A 282 -31.70 -4.15 6.56
N ARG A 283 -31.71 -4.66 7.80
CA ARG A 283 -30.54 -5.24 8.49
C ARG A 283 -30.19 -6.66 8.02
N LEU A 284 -31.02 -7.25 7.16
CA LEU A 284 -30.83 -8.61 6.63
C LEU A 284 -29.70 -8.63 5.60
N CYS A 285 -28.73 -9.51 5.80
CA CYS A 285 -27.54 -9.60 4.94
C CYS A 285 -27.10 -11.04 4.64
N THR A 286 -26.29 -11.18 3.61
CA THR A 286 -25.50 -12.37 3.30
C THR A 286 -24.03 -12.11 3.62
N LEU A 287 -23.29 -13.13 4.04
CA LEU A 287 -21.84 -13.10 4.20
C LEU A 287 -21.16 -13.86 3.05
N ILE A 288 -20.64 -13.11 2.09
CA ILE A 288 -19.91 -13.61 0.93
C ILE A 288 -18.44 -13.74 1.31
N PHE A 289 -17.80 -14.85 0.95
CA PHE A 289 -16.34 -15.00 1.08
C PHE A 289 -15.71 -15.74 -0.11
N ASP A 290 -14.45 -15.39 -0.38
CA ASP A 290 -13.66 -15.92 -1.50
C ASP A 290 -12.15 -15.67 -1.27
N GLU A 291 -11.28 -16.41 -1.96
CA GLU A 291 -9.82 -16.26 -1.91
C GLU A 291 -9.22 -15.72 -3.22
N MET A 292 -8.26 -14.79 -3.11
CA MET A 292 -7.47 -14.32 -4.24
C MET A 292 -5.99 -14.67 -4.09
N HIS A 293 -5.40 -15.27 -5.13
CA HIS A 293 -3.94 -15.39 -5.26
C HIS A 293 -3.26 -14.01 -5.23
N ILE A 294 -2.28 -13.85 -4.33
CA ILE A 294 -1.37 -12.71 -4.21
C ILE A 294 0.05 -13.14 -4.55
N ASN A 295 0.89 -12.21 -5.01
CA ASN A 295 2.30 -12.53 -5.23
C ASN A 295 3.04 -12.66 -3.88
N PRO A 296 3.53 -13.86 -3.49
CA PRO A 296 4.17 -14.06 -2.21
C PRO A 296 5.46 -13.25 -2.13
N GLN A 297 5.53 -12.35 -1.15
CA GLN A 297 6.70 -11.52 -0.88
C GLN A 297 6.76 -11.11 0.60
N ILE A 298 7.96 -11.16 1.18
CA ILE A 298 8.25 -10.64 2.52
C ILE A 298 8.71 -9.18 2.42
N HIS A 299 8.26 -8.34 3.35
CA HIS A 299 8.60 -6.92 3.42
C HIS A 299 8.79 -6.49 4.87
N PHE A 300 9.72 -5.56 5.11
CA PHE A 300 9.86 -4.90 6.42
C PHE A 300 9.15 -3.54 6.44
N ASP A 301 8.28 -3.33 7.41
CA ASP A 301 7.55 -2.09 7.68
C ASP A 301 8.25 -1.32 8.82
N ALA A 302 9.31 -0.60 8.49
CA ALA A 302 10.13 0.15 9.45
C ALA A 302 9.38 1.32 10.16
N GLN A 303 8.10 1.57 9.86
CA GLN A 303 7.26 2.50 10.64
C GLN A 303 6.56 1.82 11.80
N ASN A 304 6.27 0.52 11.67
CA ASN A 304 5.60 -0.30 12.69
C ASN A 304 6.54 -1.37 13.28
N ASP A 305 7.82 -1.34 12.90
CA ASP A 305 8.88 -2.30 13.25
C ASP A 305 8.48 -3.77 13.06
N MET A 306 7.88 -4.07 11.89
CA MET A 306 7.17 -5.32 11.67
C MET A 306 7.46 -5.93 10.29
N LEU A 307 7.71 -7.24 10.24
CA LEU A 307 7.75 -8.03 9.01
C LEU A 307 6.32 -8.36 8.53
N LYS A 308 6.09 -8.21 7.23
CA LYS A 308 4.83 -8.47 6.52
C LYS A 308 5.05 -9.45 5.38
N GLY A 309 3.99 -10.16 4.97
CA GLY A 309 4.06 -11.19 3.92
C GLY A 309 3.88 -12.62 4.43
N PHE A 310 3.69 -12.80 5.73
CA PHE A 310 3.34 -14.09 6.33
C PHE A 310 1.82 -14.30 6.40
N ASP A 311 1.41 -15.54 6.66
CA ASP A 311 0.03 -15.89 6.97
C ASP A 311 -0.51 -15.20 8.24
N SER A 312 -1.83 -15.14 8.36
CA SER A 312 -2.55 -14.53 9.50
C SER A 312 -2.94 -15.53 10.59
N PHE A 313 -2.41 -16.76 10.54
CA PHE A 313 -2.80 -17.89 11.39
C PHE A 313 -1.67 -18.33 12.34
N GLY A 314 -0.50 -17.67 12.28
CA GLY A 314 0.65 -17.94 13.14
C GLY A 314 1.57 -19.05 12.62
N ASN A 315 1.30 -19.62 11.45
CA ASN A 315 2.05 -20.73 10.88
C ASN A 315 3.45 -20.35 10.35
N LYS A 316 3.82 -19.05 10.39
CA LYS A 316 5.07 -18.46 9.85
C LYS A 316 5.33 -18.74 8.36
N LYS A 317 4.30 -19.15 7.59
CA LYS A 317 4.37 -19.45 6.15
C LYS A 317 4.25 -18.16 5.34
N ILE A 318 4.93 -18.10 4.19
CA ILE A 318 4.90 -16.94 3.29
C ILE A 318 3.58 -16.97 2.50
N ALA A 319 2.71 -15.98 2.71
CA ALA A 319 1.36 -15.97 2.16
C ALA A 319 1.34 -15.74 0.65
N ASP A 320 0.59 -16.59 -0.08
CA ASP A 320 0.34 -16.46 -1.51
C ASP A 320 -1.15 -16.39 -1.87
N HIS A 321 -2.04 -16.38 -0.88
CA HIS A 321 -3.47 -16.13 -1.01
C HIS A 321 -3.97 -15.11 0.02
N VAL A 322 -5.11 -14.48 -0.28
CA VAL A 322 -5.86 -13.63 0.66
C VAL A 322 -7.35 -13.99 0.63
N LEU A 323 -7.84 -14.56 1.73
CA LEU A 323 -9.25 -14.73 2.02
C LEU A 323 -9.86 -13.37 2.36
N THR A 324 -11.00 -13.04 1.76
CA THR A 324 -11.75 -11.81 2.07
C THR A 324 -13.20 -12.14 2.40
N PHE A 325 -13.76 -11.41 3.37
CA PHE A 325 -15.17 -11.48 3.76
C PHE A 325 -15.88 -10.17 3.41
N MET A 326 -17.08 -10.28 2.85
CA MET A 326 -17.94 -9.15 2.48
C MET A 326 -19.40 -9.40 2.90
N VAL A 327 -20.00 -8.44 3.59
CA VAL A 327 -21.45 -8.45 3.80
C VAL A 327 -22.15 -7.76 2.63
N ARG A 328 -23.31 -8.29 2.22
CA ARG A 328 -24.21 -7.70 1.21
C ARG A 328 -25.63 -7.65 1.77
N GLY A 329 -26.33 -6.54 1.58
CA GLY A 329 -27.72 -6.39 2.03
C GLY A 329 -28.71 -7.13 1.13
N VAL A 330 -29.73 -7.75 1.73
CA VAL A 330 -30.77 -8.50 1.00
C VAL A 330 -31.84 -7.56 0.43
N LYS A 331 -32.38 -6.65 1.26
CA LYS A 331 -33.34 -5.61 0.84
C LYS A 331 -32.59 -4.33 0.42
N LYS A 332 -31.96 -3.67 1.38
CA LYS A 332 -31.20 -2.42 1.17
C LYS A 332 -29.91 -2.72 0.39
N GLN A 333 -29.69 -2.06 -0.75
CA GLN A 333 -28.54 -2.35 -1.62
C GLN A 333 -27.23 -1.74 -1.10
N PHE A 334 -26.61 -2.46 -0.17
CA PHE A 334 -25.26 -2.20 0.34
C PHE A 334 -24.34 -3.40 0.13
N LYS A 335 -23.04 -3.14 0.02
CA LYS A 335 -21.96 -4.13 0.09
C LYS A 335 -20.80 -3.56 0.91
N GLN A 336 -20.10 -4.38 1.68
CA GLN A 336 -19.04 -3.92 2.57
C GLN A 336 -18.05 -5.05 2.88
N PRO A 337 -16.77 -5.01 2.41
CA PRO A 337 -15.76 -5.92 2.91
C PRO A 337 -15.48 -5.61 4.38
N VAL A 338 -15.45 -6.65 5.21
CA VAL A 338 -15.42 -6.54 6.68
C VAL A 338 -14.12 -7.06 7.30
N ALA A 339 -13.57 -8.13 6.74
CA ALA A 339 -12.33 -8.74 7.20
C ALA A 339 -11.54 -9.33 6.02
N PHE A 340 -10.24 -9.52 6.20
CA PHE A 340 -9.40 -10.30 5.28
C PHE A 340 -8.27 -10.98 6.04
N TYR A 341 -7.79 -12.11 5.53
CA TYR A 341 -6.77 -12.95 6.16
C TYR A 341 -5.78 -13.41 5.09
N PHE A 342 -4.48 -13.30 5.35
CA PHE A 342 -3.45 -13.84 4.46
C PHE A 342 -3.23 -15.32 4.74
N SER A 343 -3.14 -16.13 3.69
CA SER A 343 -3.03 -17.59 3.72
C SER A 343 -1.94 -18.09 2.76
N GLN A 344 -1.42 -19.29 3.00
CA GLN A 344 -0.63 -20.03 2.01
C GLN A 344 -1.28 -21.39 1.71
N ASN A 345 -1.68 -22.10 2.77
CA ASN A 345 -2.51 -23.31 2.69
C ASN A 345 -3.44 -23.28 3.92
N MET A 346 -4.67 -22.82 3.76
CA MET A 346 -5.66 -22.74 4.85
C MET A 346 -6.37 -24.08 5.03
N THR A 347 -6.52 -24.51 6.28
CA THR A 347 -7.26 -25.73 6.63
C THR A 347 -8.77 -25.48 6.72
N LYS A 348 -9.56 -26.56 6.57
CA LYS A 348 -11.01 -26.55 6.82
C LYS A 348 -11.36 -26.04 8.22
N TYR A 349 -10.52 -26.33 9.22
CA TYR A 349 -10.71 -25.93 10.60
C TYR A 349 -10.45 -24.44 10.83
N GLU A 350 -9.32 -23.91 10.34
CA GLU A 350 -9.02 -22.47 10.37
C GLU A 350 -10.15 -21.67 9.72
N LEU A 351 -10.61 -22.09 8.54
CA LEU A 351 -11.74 -21.44 7.85
C LEU A 351 -13.04 -21.50 8.67
N LYS A 352 -13.40 -22.68 9.22
CA LYS A 352 -14.57 -22.86 10.10
C LYS A 352 -14.54 -21.90 11.29
N CYS A 353 -13.38 -21.75 11.95
CA CYS A 353 -13.20 -20.83 13.06
C CYS A 353 -13.29 -19.35 12.65
N VAL A 354 -12.72 -18.98 11.49
CA VAL A 354 -12.84 -17.61 10.97
C VAL A 354 -14.28 -17.29 10.56
N ILE A 355 -15.01 -18.20 9.91
CA ILE A 355 -16.44 -18.03 9.58
C ILE A 355 -17.26 -17.75 10.85
N LYS A 356 -17.09 -18.55 11.92
CA LYS A 356 -17.75 -18.30 13.22
C LYS A 356 -17.43 -16.91 13.76
N THR A 357 -16.15 -16.54 13.76
CA THR A 357 -15.66 -15.26 14.31
C THR A 357 -16.20 -14.04 13.53
N VAL A 358 -16.23 -14.11 12.19
CA VAL A 358 -16.74 -13.03 11.35
C VAL A 358 -18.26 -12.90 11.43
N ILE A 359 -19.01 -14.01 11.44
CA ILE A 359 -20.48 -13.96 11.58
C ILE A 359 -20.89 -13.37 12.93
N LYS A 360 -20.25 -13.78 14.03
CA LYS A 360 -20.49 -13.20 15.37
C LYS A 360 -20.27 -11.69 15.35
N ALA A 361 -19.10 -11.23 14.89
CA ALA A 361 -18.79 -9.80 14.83
C ALA A 361 -19.73 -9.00 13.91
N VAL A 362 -20.26 -9.61 12.83
CA VAL A 362 -21.27 -8.95 11.97
C VAL A 362 -22.61 -8.83 12.71
N ASN A 363 -23.06 -9.89 13.37
CA ASN A 363 -24.29 -9.87 14.17
C ASN A 363 -24.18 -8.85 15.34
N ASP A 364 -23.00 -8.70 15.96
CA ASP A 364 -22.72 -7.70 17.00
C ASP A 364 -22.91 -6.23 16.54
N THR A 365 -22.98 -5.97 15.22
CA THR A 365 -23.33 -4.64 14.67
C THR A 365 -24.83 -4.37 14.65
N GLY A 366 -25.67 -5.39 14.85
CA GLY A 366 -27.12 -5.36 14.66
C GLY A 366 -27.57 -5.77 13.26
N LEU A 367 -26.66 -6.15 12.36
CA LEU A 367 -27.00 -6.86 11.13
C LEU A 367 -27.42 -8.30 11.46
N HIS A 368 -28.12 -8.96 10.55
CA HIS A 368 -28.48 -10.37 10.69
C HIS A 368 -28.07 -11.15 9.46
N VAL A 369 -27.07 -12.03 9.60
CA VAL A 369 -26.57 -12.90 8.53
C VAL A 369 -27.56 -14.05 8.33
N LEU A 370 -28.31 -14.03 7.23
CA LEU A 370 -29.24 -15.12 6.85
C LEU A 370 -28.54 -16.27 6.13
N ALA A 371 -27.48 -15.98 5.38
CA ALA A 371 -26.79 -16.95 4.54
C ALA A 371 -25.31 -16.64 4.37
N THR A 372 -24.50 -17.69 4.14
CA THR A 372 -23.14 -17.57 3.60
C THR A 372 -23.13 -17.93 2.12
N VAL A 373 -22.26 -17.28 1.34
CA VAL A 373 -22.04 -17.61 -0.09
C VAL A 373 -20.55 -17.79 -0.34
N CYS A 374 -20.17 -18.94 -0.90
CA CYS A 374 -18.78 -19.28 -1.22
C CYS A 374 -18.65 -20.12 -2.50
N ASP A 375 -17.40 -20.34 -2.93
CA ASP A 375 -17.09 -21.22 -4.05
C ASP A 375 -17.20 -22.70 -3.66
N GLN A 376 -17.09 -23.61 -4.64
CA GLN A 376 -17.17 -25.06 -4.43
C GLN A 376 -15.82 -25.74 -4.16
N SER A 377 -14.79 -25.03 -3.71
CA SER A 377 -13.49 -25.61 -3.35
C SER A 377 -13.60 -26.59 -2.17
N ALA A 378 -12.72 -27.59 -2.14
CA ALA A 378 -12.77 -28.65 -1.13
C ALA A 378 -12.53 -28.15 0.32
N ILE A 379 -11.91 -26.97 0.48
CA ILE A 379 -11.71 -26.31 1.77
C ILE A 379 -13.03 -25.64 2.20
N ASN A 380 -13.64 -24.83 1.33
CA ASN A 380 -14.91 -24.15 1.58
C ASN A 380 -16.05 -25.13 1.84
N VAL A 381 -16.20 -26.16 1.00
CA VAL A 381 -17.22 -27.21 1.15
C VAL A 381 -17.05 -27.93 2.50
N GLY A 382 -15.82 -28.37 2.83
CA GLY A 382 -15.56 -29.11 4.07
C GLY A 382 -15.68 -28.27 5.35
N ALA A 383 -15.38 -26.97 5.31
CA ALA A 383 -15.60 -26.07 6.44
C ALA A 383 -17.11 -25.86 6.72
N ILE A 384 -17.90 -25.70 5.64
CA ILE A 384 -19.37 -25.59 5.71
C ILE A 384 -20.02 -26.89 6.19
N GLU A 385 -19.59 -28.05 5.67
CA GLU A 385 -20.11 -29.36 6.12
C GLU A 385 -19.80 -29.59 7.60
N SER A 386 -18.60 -29.22 8.06
CA SER A 386 -18.25 -29.32 9.48
C SER A 386 -18.99 -28.31 10.39
N LEU A 387 -19.54 -27.21 9.85
CA LEU A 387 -20.46 -26.31 10.59
C LEU A 387 -21.88 -26.91 10.69
N ILE A 388 -22.31 -27.60 9.64
CA ILE A 388 -23.58 -28.35 9.64
C ILE A 388 -23.51 -29.53 10.61
N GLU A 389 -22.36 -30.22 10.70
CA GLU A 389 -22.14 -31.34 11.63
C GLU A 389 -22.21 -30.91 13.11
N ASP A 390 -21.54 -29.81 13.49
CA ASP A 390 -21.70 -29.20 14.83
C ASP A 390 -23.19 -29.00 15.16
N THR A 391 -23.95 -28.52 14.17
CA THR A 391 -25.36 -28.18 14.32
C THR A 391 -26.25 -29.42 14.42
N LYS A 392 -25.98 -30.46 13.60
CA LYS A 392 -26.65 -31.76 13.71
C LYS A 392 -26.47 -32.37 15.09
N ALA A 393 -25.25 -32.33 15.65
CA ALA A 393 -24.97 -32.83 17.00
C ALA A 393 -25.78 -32.08 18.08
N ILE A 394 -25.94 -30.76 17.96
CA ILE A 394 -26.80 -29.96 18.86
C ILE A 394 -28.28 -30.36 18.71
N TYR A 395 -28.78 -30.55 17.49
CA TYR A 395 -30.17 -30.95 17.24
C TYR A 395 -30.46 -32.36 17.81
N LEU A 396 -29.55 -33.31 17.59
CA LEU A 396 -29.65 -34.69 18.11
C LEU A 396 -29.68 -34.71 19.65
N ARG A 397 -28.76 -34.01 20.31
CA ARG A 397 -28.74 -33.88 21.79
C ARG A 397 -30.01 -33.26 22.36
N ASN A 398 -30.67 -32.40 21.59
CA ASN A 398 -31.92 -31.73 21.97
C ASN A 398 -33.19 -32.49 21.53
N GLY A 399 -33.07 -33.74 21.04
CA GLY A 399 -34.21 -34.55 20.57
C GLY A 399 -34.93 -34.00 19.32
N LYS A 400 -34.32 -33.07 18.57
CA LYS A 400 -34.96 -32.33 17.48
C LYS A 400 -34.54 -32.87 16.11
N ALA A 401 -35.52 -33.23 15.28
CA ALA A 401 -35.27 -33.69 13.91
C ALA A 401 -34.61 -32.59 13.05
N TRP A 402 -33.43 -32.88 12.49
CA TRP A 402 -32.74 -32.00 11.55
C TRP A 402 -33.35 -32.12 10.14
N ARG A 403 -34.00 -31.04 9.66
CA ARG A 403 -34.82 -31.06 8.43
C ARG A 403 -34.37 -30.07 7.33
N THR A 404 -33.31 -29.30 7.55
CA THR A 404 -32.88 -28.26 6.61
C THR A 404 -31.37 -28.11 6.65
N ASN A 405 -30.74 -27.95 5.49
CA ASN A 405 -29.30 -27.82 5.38
C ASN A 405 -28.83 -26.43 5.81
N LEU A 406 -28.68 -26.24 7.13
CA LEU A 406 -28.26 -24.99 7.79
C LEU A 406 -27.28 -25.27 8.94
N PHE A 407 -26.61 -24.22 9.42
CA PHE A 407 -25.80 -24.26 10.64
C PHE A 407 -26.19 -23.14 11.63
N LEU A 408 -25.85 -23.34 12.92
CA LEU A 408 -26.07 -22.38 14.00
C LEU A 408 -24.78 -21.68 14.42
N ILE A 409 -24.84 -20.36 14.63
CA ILE A 409 -23.83 -19.55 15.32
C ILE A 409 -24.56 -18.65 16.30
N ASP A 410 -24.23 -18.76 17.60
CA ASP A 410 -24.88 -18.01 18.69
C ASP A 410 -26.41 -18.00 18.58
N GLN A 411 -26.98 -19.21 18.42
CA GLN A 411 -28.41 -19.49 18.19
C GLN A 411 -29.01 -18.95 16.88
N HIS A 412 -28.30 -18.11 16.12
CA HIS A 412 -28.76 -17.66 14.79
C HIS A 412 -28.57 -18.74 13.72
N SER A 413 -29.61 -18.98 12.93
CA SER A 413 -29.60 -19.93 11.81
C SER A 413 -29.05 -19.29 10.53
N VAL A 414 -28.04 -19.93 9.93
CA VAL A 414 -27.39 -19.46 8.70
C VAL A 414 -27.46 -20.55 7.63
N ILE A 415 -27.92 -20.18 6.43
CA ILE A 415 -28.07 -21.08 5.28
C ILE A 415 -26.82 -21.00 4.39
N PRO A 416 -26.06 -22.10 4.20
CA PRO A 416 -24.97 -22.13 3.23
C PRO A 416 -25.48 -22.24 1.79
N LEU A 417 -24.98 -21.36 0.93
CA LEU A 417 -25.16 -21.38 -0.52
C LEU A 417 -23.80 -21.45 -1.21
N TYR A 418 -23.79 -22.00 -2.42
CA TYR A 418 -22.62 -22.02 -3.29
C TYR A 418 -22.89 -21.19 -4.54
N ASP A 419 -21.86 -20.49 -5.04
CA ASP A 419 -22.02 -19.55 -6.14
C ASP A 419 -22.47 -20.24 -7.45
N VAL A 420 -23.64 -19.85 -7.95
CA VAL A 420 -24.27 -20.50 -9.11
C VAL A 420 -23.49 -20.31 -10.41
N PRO A 421 -22.95 -19.11 -10.75
CA PRO A 421 -21.94 -18.95 -11.81
C PRO A 421 -20.79 -19.97 -11.72
N HIS A 422 -20.23 -20.21 -10.53
CA HIS A 422 -19.20 -21.23 -10.30
C HIS A 422 -19.69 -22.68 -10.44
N LEU A 423 -20.92 -22.98 -10.02
CA LEU A 423 -21.52 -24.31 -10.17
C LEU A 423 -21.78 -24.66 -11.65
N ILE A 424 -22.36 -23.74 -12.43
CA ILE A 424 -22.60 -23.94 -13.88
C ILE A 424 -21.26 -24.08 -14.64
N LYS A 425 -20.26 -23.26 -14.29
CA LYS A 425 -18.87 -23.42 -14.77
C LYS A 425 -18.30 -24.80 -14.41
N GLY A 426 -18.58 -25.32 -13.23
CA GLY A 426 -18.17 -26.66 -12.80
C GLY A 426 -18.85 -27.80 -13.56
N ILE A 427 -20.14 -27.67 -13.89
CA ILE A 427 -20.87 -28.61 -14.75
C ILE A 427 -20.24 -28.64 -16.15
N ARG A 428 -19.99 -27.47 -16.77
CA ARG A 428 -19.27 -27.36 -18.05
C ARG A 428 -17.89 -28.01 -17.97
N ASN A 429 -17.10 -27.68 -16.95
CA ASN A 429 -15.73 -28.18 -16.81
C ASN A 429 -15.66 -29.71 -16.57
N ASN A 430 -16.72 -30.37 -16.07
CA ASN A 430 -16.80 -31.83 -16.04
C ASN A 430 -17.24 -32.42 -17.39
N LEU A 431 -18.16 -31.76 -18.10
CA LEU A 431 -18.58 -32.16 -19.46
C LEU A 431 -17.43 -32.17 -20.49
N LEU A 432 -16.33 -31.43 -20.25
CA LEU A 432 -15.13 -31.46 -21.10
C LEU A 432 -14.40 -32.82 -21.09
N SER A 433 -14.55 -33.63 -20.04
CA SER A 433 -13.74 -34.85 -19.83
C SER A 433 -14.55 -36.08 -19.38
N LYS A 434 -15.87 -35.95 -19.28
CA LYS A 434 -16.79 -36.99 -18.81
C LYS A 434 -18.13 -36.83 -19.51
N ASN A 435 -18.77 -37.93 -19.86
CA ASN A 435 -20.13 -37.91 -20.38
C ASN A 435 -21.12 -37.66 -19.23
N LEU A 436 -22.20 -36.92 -19.50
CA LEU A 436 -23.27 -36.67 -18.53
C LEU A 436 -24.48 -37.57 -18.85
N LYS A 437 -24.82 -38.44 -17.90
CA LYS A 437 -25.98 -39.33 -17.95
C LYS A 437 -27.11 -38.73 -17.09
N TYR A 438 -28.33 -38.74 -17.61
CA TYR A 438 -29.53 -38.33 -16.88
C TYR A 438 -30.77 -39.09 -17.35
N ILE A 439 -31.85 -39.03 -16.56
CA ILE A 439 -33.18 -39.53 -16.94
C ILE A 439 -34.06 -38.32 -17.26
N ASP A 440 -34.64 -38.25 -18.46
CA ASP A 440 -35.55 -37.16 -18.84
C ASP A 440 -36.91 -37.34 -18.15
N PRO A 441 -37.42 -36.35 -17.39
CA PRO A 441 -38.73 -36.46 -16.74
C PRO A 441 -39.92 -36.66 -17.68
N LYS A 442 -39.79 -36.33 -18.98
CA LYS A 442 -40.89 -36.42 -19.96
C LYS A 442 -41.13 -37.83 -20.49
N ASP A 443 -40.09 -38.48 -21.00
CA ASP A 443 -40.19 -39.82 -21.60
C ASP A 443 -39.64 -40.93 -20.70
N LYS A 444 -39.09 -40.57 -19.53
CA LYS A 444 -38.48 -41.46 -18.53
C LYS A 444 -37.30 -42.28 -19.06
N LYS A 445 -36.74 -41.94 -20.23
CA LYS A 445 -35.60 -42.65 -20.83
C LYS A 445 -34.27 -42.09 -20.32
N GLU A 446 -33.28 -42.97 -20.22
CA GLU A 446 -31.89 -42.60 -20.00
C GLU A 446 -31.33 -41.88 -21.24
N LYS A 447 -30.61 -40.78 -21.01
CA LYS A 447 -29.99 -39.96 -22.06
C LYS A 447 -28.55 -39.63 -21.66
N ILE A 448 -27.64 -39.75 -22.63
CA ILE A 448 -26.21 -39.50 -22.45
C ILE A 448 -25.80 -38.31 -23.32
N ILE A 449 -25.16 -37.31 -22.71
CA ILE A 449 -24.55 -36.16 -23.37
C ILE A 449 -23.03 -36.37 -23.44
N LYS A 450 -22.49 -36.30 -24.65
CA LYS A 450 -21.05 -36.30 -24.97
C LYS A 450 -20.61 -34.86 -25.28
N TRP A 451 -19.34 -34.50 -25.04
CA TRP A 451 -18.82 -33.17 -25.45
C TRP A 451 -18.90 -32.96 -26.97
N GLU A 452 -18.69 -34.04 -27.71
CA GLU A 452 -18.79 -34.13 -29.17
C GLU A 452 -20.06 -33.51 -29.74
N TYR A 453 -21.20 -33.58 -29.05
CA TYR A 453 -22.46 -33.01 -29.55
C TYR A 453 -22.40 -31.48 -29.69
N PHE A 454 -21.64 -30.80 -28.81
CA PHE A 454 -21.40 -29.36 -28.94
C PHE A 454 -20.42 -29.03 -30.07
N ILE A 455 -19.45 -29.93 -30.36
CA ILE A 455 -18.53 -29.79 -31.48
C ILE A 455 -19.28 -29.97 -32.82
N LYS A 456 -20.09 -31.04 -32.93
CA LYS A 456 -20.95 -31.30 -34.10
C LYS A 456 -21.95 -30.18 -34.34
N LEU A 457 -22.57 -29.65 -33.28
CA LEU A 457 -23.42 -28.45 -33.37
C LEU A 457 -22.64 -27.25 -33.92
N TYR A 458 -21.44 -26.97 -33.40
CA TYR A 458 -20.61 -25.85 -33.88
C TYR A 458 -20.20 -26.02 -35.34
N GLN A 459 -19.84 -27.23 -35.77
CA GLN A 459 -19.49 -27.54 -37.15
C GLN A 459 -20.69 -27.37 -38.09
N SER A 460 -21.86 -27.87 -37.71
CA SER A 460 -23.11 -27.74 -38.46
C SER A 460 -23.55 -26.27 -38.60
N ASP A 461 -23.61 -25.53 -37.49
CA ASP A 461 -23.95 -24.09 -37.48
C ASP A 461 -22.88 -23.23 -38.21
N ARG A 462 -21.61 -23.62 -38.18
CA ARG A 462 -20.52 -22.96 -38.93
C ARG A 462 -20.70 -23.06 -40.45
N SER A 463 -21.38 -24.08 -40.96
CA SER A 463 -21.55 -24.28 -42.41
C SER A 463 -22.38 -23.18 -43.09
N TYR A 464 -23.19 -22.43 -42.33
CA TYR A 464 -24.03 -21.33 -42.82
C TYR A 464 -23.29 -19.98 -43.00
N GLY A 465 -21.95 -19.99 -43.09
CA GLY A 465 -21.14 -18.81 -43.37
C GLY A 465 -21.34 -17.69 -42.34
N GLU A 466 -21.78 -16.51 -42.78
CA GLU A 466 -22.07 -15.34 -41.97
C GLU A 466 -23.44 -15.44 -41.27
N LEU A 467 -24.38 -16.21 -41.84
CA LEU A 467 -25.79 -16.30 -41.42
C LEU A 467 -26.06 -17.36 -40.33
N LYS A 468 -25.06 -17.63 -39.49
CA LYS A 468 -25.14 -18.62 -38.41
C LYS A 468 -26.30 -18.36 -37.45
N ILE A 469 -26.94 -19.43 -36.99
CA ILE A 469 -28.01 -19.39 -35.99
C ILE A 469 -27.43 -18.97 -34.63
N LEU A 470 -26.22 -19.44 -34.30
CA LEU A 470 -25.55 -19.16 -33.03
C LEU A 470 -24.42 -18.14 -33.18
N GLN A 471 -24.74 -16.93 -33.62
CA GLN A 471 -23.82 -15.75 -33.72
C GLN A 471 -22.91 -15.49 -32.50
N LYS A 472 -23.26 -16.03 -31.33
CA LYS A 472 -22.53 -15.89 -30.06
C LYS A 472 -21.67 -17.11 -29.69
N PHE A 473 -21.77 -18.20 -30.44
CA PHE A 473 -21.12 -19.49 -30.22
C PHE A 473 -19.89 -19.58 -31.13
N THR A 474 -18.74 -19.83 -30.53
CA THR A 474 -17.44 -19.65 -31.17
C THR A 474 -16.47 -20.74 -30.73
N GLU A 475 -15.30 -20.82 -31.34
CA GLU A 475 -14.26 -21.80 -30.99
C GLU A 475 -13.86 -21.75 -29.51
N GLU A 476 -13.91 -20.57 -28.86
CA GLU A 476 -13.71 -20.42 -27.40
C GLU A 476 -14.69 -21.25 -26.55
N HIS A 477 -15.81 -21.71 -27.11
CA HIS A 477 -16.82 -22.50 -26.40
C HIS A 477 -16.59 -24.01 -26.51
N VAL A 478 -15.90 -24.49 -27.55
CA VAL A 478 -15.92 -25.92 -27.95
C VAL A 478 -14.55 -26.57 -28.14
N ILE A 479 -13.50 -25.84 -28.55
CA ILE A 479 -12.16 -26.40 -28.78
C ILE A 479 -11.30 -26.22 -27.52
N ASP A 480 -10.82 -27.31 -26.93
CA ASP A 480 -10.33 -27.32 -25.54
C ASP A 480 -9.08 -26.43 -25.27
N ASP A 481 -8.27 -26.18 -26.30
CA ASP A 481 -7.14 -25.24 -26.30
C ASP A 481 -7.60 -23.77 -26.20
N LYS A 482 -8.70 -23.44 -26.86
CA LYS A 482 -9.31 -22.09 -26.90
C LYS A 482 -10.32 -21.87 -25.77
N ILE A 483 -10.79 -22.93 -25.11
CA ILE A 483 -11.72 -22.82 -23.97
C ILE A 483 -11.03 -22.17 -22.77
N ASN A 484 -11.42 -20.94 -22.46
CA ASN A 484 -11.10 -20.34 -21.17
C ASN A 484 -11.94 -21.02 -20.06
N LYS A 485 -11.34 -22.00 -19.38
CA LYS A 485 -11.98 -22.85 -18.36
C LYS A 485 -12.44 -22.06 -17.11
N MET A 486 -12.05 -20.78 -16.97
CA MET A 486 -12.47 -19.86 -15.89
C MET A 486 -13.61 -18.91 -16.27
N LYS A 487 -13.81 -18.61 -17.56
CA LYS A 487 -14.72 -17.56 -18.08
C LYS A 487 -16.18 -18.04 -18.08
N VAL A 488 -16.91 -17.74 -16.99
CA VAL A 488 -18.34 -18.08 -16.77
C VAL A 488 -19.23 -17.77 -17.98
N LYS A 489 -19.01 -16.61 -18.62
CA LYS A 489 -19.76 -16.16 -19.80
C LYS A 489 -19.83 -17.23 -20.91
N LEU A 490 -18.76 -17.98 -21.16
CA LEU A 490 -18.77 -19.05 -22.16
C LEU A 490 -19.62 -20.25 -21.76
N ALA A 491 -19.62 -20.63 -20.48
CA ALA A 491 -20.44 -21.73 -19.96
C ALA A 491 -21.94 -21.38 -19.97
N THR A 492 -22.30 -20.12 -19.70
CA THR A 492 -23.68 -19.63 -19.74
C THR A 492 -24.19 -19.40 -21.17
N GLN A 493 -23.31 -19.08 -22.12
CA GLN A 493 -23.65 -19.04 -23.55
C GLN A 493 -23.83 -20.46 -24.14
N LEU A 494 -22.98 -21.42 -23.73
CA LEU A 494 -23.09 -22.84 -24.09
C LEU A 494 -24.42 -23.47 -23.62
N PHE A 495 -24.84 -23.18 -22.39
CA PHE A 495 -26.10 -23.68 -21.83
C PHE A 495 -27.25 -22.67 -21.95
N SER A 496 -27.41 -22.07 -23.14
CA SER A 496 -28.44 -21.07 -23.41
C SER A 496 -29.64 -21.63 -24.18
N HIS A 497 -30.81 -21.00 -24.02
CA HIS A 497 -32.02 -21.32 -24.80
C HIS A 497 -31.77 -21.39 -26.31
N SER A 498 -30.94 -20.49 -26.86
CA SER A 498 -30.63 -20.47 -28.29
C SER A 498 -29.92 -21.74 -28.75
N VAL A 499 -28.99 -22.29 -27.95
CA VAL A 499 -28.31 -23.57 -28.24
C VAL A 499 -29.32 -24.71 -28.31
N ALA A 500 -30.27 -24.79 -27.39
CA ALA A 500 -31.31 -25.82 -27.42
C ALA A 500 -32.24 -25.71 -28.65
N VAL A 501 -32.57 -24.49 -29.09
CA VAL A 501 -33.35 -24.24 -30.31
C VAL A 501 -32.57 -24.63 -31.57
N ALA A 502 -31.30 -24.25 -31.67
CA ALA A 502 -30.45 -24.59 -32.82
C ALA A 502 -30.22 -26.11 -32.94
N VAL A 503 -29.97 -26.81 -31.82
CA VAL A 503 -29.91 -28.29 -31.80
C VAL A 503 -31.21 -28.88 -32.32
N LYS A 504 -32.38 -28.40 -31.86
CA LYS A 504 -33.67 -28.91 -32.34
C LYS A 504 -33.81 -28.68 -33.85
N HIS A 505 -33.61 -27.45 -34.31
CA HIS A 505 -33.78 -27.09 -35.72
C HIS A 505 -32.85 -27.87 -36.65
N LEU A 506 -31.56 -28.00 -36.31
CA LEU A 506 -30.60 -28.72 -37.15
C LEU A 506 -30.83 -30.25 -37.13
N CYS A 507 -31.29 -30.83 -36.01
CA CYS A 507 -31.71 -32.24 -35.98
C CYS A 507 -33.04 -32.48 -36.72
N ASP A 508 -33.97 -31.52 -36.70
CA ASP A 508 -35.24 -31.58 -37.44
C ASP A 508 -35.01 -31.40 -38.96
N ALA A 509 -34.00 -30.62 -39.36
CA ALA A 509 -33.56 -30.43 -40.75
C ALA A 509 -32.56 -31.49 -41.27
N GLY A 510 -32.25 -32.54 -40.48
CA GLY A 510 -31.31 -33.60 -40.87
C GLY A 510 -29.84 -33.16 -41.00
N LYS A 511 -29.47 -31.99 -40.46
CA LYS A 511 -28.10 -31.42 -40.50
C LYS A 511 -27.28 -31.67 -39.22
N LEU A 512 -27.83 -32.40 -38.25
CA LEU A 512 -27.18 -32.75 -36.99
C LEU A 512 -27.76 -34.06 -36.45
N ASP A 513 -26.88 -34.97 -36.00
CA ASP A 513 -27.23 -36.33 -35.56
C ASP A 513 -28.43 -36.37 -34.59
N PRO A 514 -29.39 -37.30 -34.75
CA PRO A 514 -30.52 -37.42 -33.83
C PRO A 514 -30.15 -37.58 -32.34
N GLU A 515 -28.99 -38.19 -32.03
CA GLU A 515 -28.44 -38.27 -30.67
C GLU A 515 -28.31 -36.89 -30.00
N CYS A 516 -27.98 -35.84 -30.76
CA CYS A 516 -27.76 -34.50 -30.21
C CYS A 516 -29.03 -33.91 -29.57
N ARG A 517 -30.24 -34.41 -29.90
CA ARG A 517 -31.48 -34.05 -29.20
C ARG A 517 -31.42 -34.33 -27.69
N ALA A 518 -30.53 -35.20 -27.22
CA ALA A 518 -30.23 -35.41 -25.80
C ALA A 518 -29.73 -34.15 -25.07
N LEU A 519 -29.23 -33.12 -25.77
CA LEU A 519 -28.86 -31.83 -25.19
C LEU A 519 -30.09 -31.00 -24.74
N ILE A 520 -31.22 -31.11 -25.45
CA ILE A 520 -32.31 -30.13 -25.38
C ILE A 520 -32.95 -30.04 -23.97
N PRO A 521 -33.33 -31.14 -23.30
CA PRO A 521 -33.94 -31.07 -21.96
C PRO A 521 -32.97 -30.49 -20.92
N PHE A 522 -31.71 -30.92 -20.95
CA PHE A 522 -30.65 -30.47 -20.06
C PHE A 522 -30.34 -28.98 -20.24
N VAL A 523 -30.07 -28.53 -21.46
CA VAL A 523 -29.73 -27.12 -21.75
C VAL A 523 -30.90 -26.19 -21.38
N LEU A 524 -32.14 -26.56 -21.68
CA LEU A 524 -33.31 -25.78 -21.29
C LEU A 524 -33.55 -25.73 -19.77
N LEU A 525 -33.17 -26.77 -19.02
CA LEU A 525 -33.22 -26.73 -17.56
C LEU A 525 -32.16 -25.78 -17.00
N ILE A 526 -30.92 -25.85 -17.52
CA ILE A 526 -29.80 -25.03 -17.03
C ILE A 526 -29.98 -23.54 -17.37
N ASP A 527 -30.47 -23.18 -18.57
CA ASP A 527 -30.80 -21.78 -18.93
C ASP A 527 -31.83 -21.18 -17.95
N LYS A 528 -32.91 -21.92 -17.67
CA LYS A 528 -33.97 -21.50 -16.75
C LYS A 528 -33.49 -21.42 -15.29
N LEU A 529 -32.69 -22.37 -14.84
CA LEU A 529 -32.11 -22.36 -13.50
C LEU A 529 -31.12 -21.22 -13.31
N PHE A 530 -30.26 -20.95 -14.29
CA PHE A 530 -29.29 -19.86 -14.19
C PHE A 530 -29.98 -18.50 -14.14
N ASP A 531 -30.98 -18.27 -15.00
CA ASP A 531 -31.81 -17.06 -14.91
C ASP A 531 -32.52 -16.96 -13.55
N SER A 532 -33.18 -18.04 -13.10
CA SER A 532 -33.94 -18.12 -11.83
C SER A 532 -33.08 -17.86 -10.59
N LEU A 533 -31.82 -18.29 -10.60
CA LEU A 533 -30.89 -18.20 -9.47
C LEU A 533 -29.97 -16.97 -9.55
N ASN A 534 -30.06 -16.16 -10.60
CA ASN A 534 -29.26 -14.93 -10.80
C ASN A 534 -30.15 -13.71 -11.16
N SER A 535 -31.41 -13.71 -10.72
CA SER A 535 -32.40 -12.66 -11.01
C SER A 535 -32.05 -11.33 -10.33
N ASN A 536 -32.13 -10.23 -11.09
CA ASN A 536 -31.73 -8.88 -10.66
C ASN A 536 -32.81 -7.82 -10.86
N THR A 537 -34.01 -8.22 -11.32
CA THR A 537 -35.08 -7.31 -11.74
C THR A 537 -36.43 -7.78 -11.20
N PHE A 538 -37.26 -6.87 -10.69
CA PHE A 538 -38.56 -7.21 -10.08
C PHE A 538 -39.64 -7.69 -11.07
N ASN A 539 -39.46 -7.37 -12.35
CA ASN A 539 -40.40 -7.63 -13.44
C ASN A 539 -39.76 -8.54 -14.52
N VAL A 540 -40.60 -9.17 -15.34
CA VAL A 540 -40.15 -10.00 -16.46
C VAL A 540 -39.56 -9.10 -17.56
N LEU A 541 -38.39 -9.48 -18.09
CA LEU A 541 -37.76 -8.83 -19.23
C LEU A 541 -37.67 -9.78 -20.41
N ASN A 542 -38.00 -9.30 -21.61
CA ASN A 542 -37.86 -9.99 -22.90
C ASN A 542 -38.42 -11.42 -22.89
N GLY A 543 -39.59 -11.62 -22.27
CA GLY A 543 -40.25 -12.93 -22.14
C GLY A 543 -39.58 -13.95 -21.22
N LYS A 544 -38.34 -13.72 -20.76
CA LYS A 544 -37.62 -14.64 -19.85
C LYS A 544 -38.14 -14.50 -18.42
N ILE A 545 -39.27 -15.17 -18.14
CA ILE A 545 -40.00 -15.14 -16.86
C ILE A 545 -39.09 -15.36 -15.63
N TYR A 546 -38.11 -16.25 -15.74
CA TYR A 546 -37.19 -16.59 -14.64
C TYR A 546 -36.14 -15.50 -14.33
N ARG A 547 -36.04 -14.42 -15.11
CA ARG A 547 -35.21 -13.25 -14.77
C ARG A 547 -35.91 -12.26 -13.82
N ALA A 548 -37.22 -12.42 -13.62
CA ALA A 548 -37.93 -11.70 -12.57
C ALA A 548 -37.50 -12.21 -11.19
N GLY A 549 -37.67 -11.38 -10.16
CA GLY A 549 -37.51 -11.79 -8.78
C GLY A 549 -38.58 -12.80 -8.36
N VAL A 550 -38.20 -13.70 -7.46
CA VAL A 550 -39.05 -14.77 -6.92
C VAL A 550 -40.18 -14.15 -6.09
N LYS A 551 -41.43 -14.50 -6.38
CA LYS A 551 -42.65 -14.06 -5.65
C LYS A 551 -43.45 -15.27 -5.14
N ARG A 552 -44.44 -15.06 -4.27
CA ARG A 552 -45.23 -16.13 -3.61
C ARG A 552 -45.76 -17.19 -4.58
N ASN A 553 -46.42 -16.77 -5.66
CA ASN A 553 -47.02 -17.65 -6.67
C ASN A 553 -46.18 -17.72 -7.96
N SER A 554 -44.88 -17.42 -7.90
CA SER A 554 -44.01 -17.35 -9.09
C SER A 554 -43.57 -18.73 -9.59
N PRO A 555 -43.31 -18.92 -10.91
CA PRO A 555 -43.00 -20.24 -11.48
C PRO A 555 -41.67 -20.84 -11.00
N HIS A 556 -40.82 -20.04 -10.33
CA HIS A 556 -39.54 -20.47 -9.77
C HIS A 556 -39.70 -21.64 -8.80
N HIS A 557 -40.77 -21.66 -7.99
CA HIS A 557 -40.98 -22.72 -6.98
C HIS A 557 -41.15 -24.09 -7.62
N LYS A 558 -41.92 -24.19 -8.71
CA LYS A 558 -42.08 -25.42 -9.48
C LYS A 558 -40.78 -25.79 -10.22
N LEU A 559 -40.15 -24.82 -10.90
CA LEU A 559 -38.85 -25.04 -11.55
C LEU A 559 -37.82 -25.62 -10.58
N TRP A 560 -37.77 -25.13 -9.34
CA TRP A 560 -36.85 -25.63 -8.31
C TRP A 560 -37.17 -27.05 -7.85
N GLN A 561 -38.45 -27.42 -7.73
CA GLN A 561 -38.87 -28.79 -7.43
C GLN A 561 -38.49 -29.75 -8.56
N ASP A 562 -38.91 -29.42 -9.80
CA ASP A 562 -38.62 -30.20 -11.01
C ASP A 562 -37.09 -30.36 -11.21
N ALA A 563 -36.32 -29.29 -10.97
CA ALA A 563 -34.87 -29.29 -11.05
C ALA A 563 -34.19 -30.18 -10.01
N ILE A 564 -34.66 -30.19 -8.76
CA ILE A 564 -34.08 -31.06 -7.71
C ILE A 564 -34.24 -32.53 -8.10
N VAL A 565 -35.38 -32.92 -8.68
CA VAL A 565 -35.61 -34.29 -9.18
C VAL A 565 -34.66 -34.62 -10.34
N PHE A 566 -34.58 -33.75 -11.34
CA PHE A 566 -33.68 -33.94 -12.50
C PHE A 566 -32.21 -34.03 -12.07
N LEU A 567 -31.74 -33.10 -11.23
CA LEU A 567 -30.36 -33.07 -10.71
C LEU A 567 -30.03 -34.29 -9.84
N LYS A 568 -31.00 -34.84 -9.09
CA LYS A 568 -30.84 -36.09 -8.33
C LYS A 568 -30.63 -37.29 -9.27
N ASN A 569 -31.13 -37.24 -10.50
CA ASN A 569 -30.94 -38.27 -11.53
C ASN A 569 -29.76 -38.00 -12.49
N MET A 570 -28.95 -36.95 -12.28
CA MET A 570 -27.74 -36.69 -13.07
C MET A 570 -26.49 -37.36 -12.48
N ASN A 571 -25.77 -38.15 -13.28
CA ASN A 571 -24.45 -38.72 -12.97
C ASN A 571 -23.45 -38.41 -14.08
N PHE A 572 -22.18 -38.17 -13.74
CA PHE A 572 -21.10 -38.14 -14.74
C PHE A 572 -20.42 -39.50 -14.86
N VAL A 573 -20.19 -39.95 -16.08
CA VAL A 573 -19.53 -41.23 -16.39
C VAL A 573 -18.06 -40.96 -16.69
N GLU A 574 -17.18 -41.47 -15.83
CA GLU A 574 -15.72 -41.42 -15.97
C GLU A 574 -15.22 -42.75 -16.57
N ILE A 575 -14.58 -42.71 -17.74
CA ILE A 575 -13.98 -43.90 -18.37
C ILE A 575 -12.55 -44.07 -17.84
N LYS A 576 -12.24 -45.20 -17.20
CA LYS A 576 -10.87 -45.53 -16.77
C LYS A 576 -10.36 -46.78 -17.46
N GLN A 577 -9.23 -46.65 -18.15
CA GLN A 577 -8.43 -47.79 -18.56
C GLN A 577 -7.43 -48.14 -17.45
N GLN A 578 -7.43 -49.39 -17.00
CA GLN A 578 -6.35 -49.96 -16.19
C GLN A 578 -6.05 -51.37 -16.72
N LYS A 579 -4.78 -51.63 -17.06
CA LYS A 579 -4.26 -52.94 -17.51
C LYS A 579 -5.24 -53.69 -18.43
N SER A 580 -5.42 -53.18 -19.64
CA SER A 580 -6.31 -53.71 -20.71
C SER A 580 -7.83 -53.79 -20.41
N LYS A 581 -8.31 -53.46 -19.21
CA LYS A 581 -9.76 -53.40 -18.91
C LYS A 581 -10.28 -51.96 -18.85
N ILE A 582 -11.40 -51.72 -19.53
CA ILE A 582 -12.15 -50.46 -19.47
C ILE A 582 -13.17 -50.57 -18.33
N ARG A 583 -13.09 -49.65 -17.35
CA ARG A 583 -14.08 -49.52 -16.27
C ARG A 583 -14.81 -48.19 -16.40
N LEU A 584 -16.12 -48.26 -16.60
CA LEU A 584 -17.02 -47.12 -16.45
C LEU A 584 -17.26 -46.88 -14.95
N ILE A 585 -17.21 -45.61 -14.52
CA ILE A 585 -17.48 -45.23 -13.13
C ILE A 585 -18.45 -44.05 -13.12
N GLU A 586 -19.70 -44.30 -12.71
CA GLU A 586 -20.69 -43.24 -12.48
C GLU A 586 -20.41 -42.50 -11.18
N ARG A 587 -20.34 -41.17 -11.24
CA ARG A 587 -20.05 -40.28 -10.10
C ARG A 587 -20.88 -39.01 -10.19
N LYS A 588 -21.61 -38.68 -9.12
CA LYS A 588 -22.24 -37.37 -8.97
C LYS A 588 -21.18 -36.35 -8.53
N VAL A 589 -20.95 -35.33 -9.34
CA VAL A 589 -19.88 -34.35 -9.11
C VAL A 589 -20.28 -33.29 -8.06
N PRO A 590 -19.32 -32.67 -7.35
CA PRO A 590 -19.63 -31.65 -6.34
C PRO A 590 -20.54 -30.53 -6.84
N SER A 591 -20.41 -30.12 -8.10
CA SER A 591 -21.22 -29.06 -8.71
C SER A 591 -22.72 -29.41 -8.81
N ILE A 592 -23.09 -30.69 -8.94
CA ILE A 592 -24.50 -31.13 -8.91
C ILE A 592 -25.01 -31.11 -7.47
N ASN A 593 -24.27 -31.73 -6.55
CA ASN A 593 -24.65 -31.78 -5.13
C ASN A 593 -24.80 -30.38 -4.52
N ASN A 594 -23.86 -29.49 -4.80
CA ASN A 594 -23.86 -28.13 -4.27
C ASN A 594 -24.89 -27.22 -4.98
N LEU A 595 -25.28 -27.52 -6.22
CA LEU A 595 -26.43 -26.87 -6.87
C LEU A 595 -27.76 -27.30 -6.23
N ILE A 596 -27.94 -28.60 -5.94
CA ILE A 596 -29.10 -29.10 -5.18
C ILE A 596 -29.19 -28.41 -3.80
N LYS A 597 -28.11 -28.44 -3.01
CA LYS A 597 -28.02 -27.73 -1.71
C LYS A 597 -28.38 -26.25 -1.83
N THR A 598 -27.94 -25.59 -2.90
CA THR A 598 -28.20 -24.16 -3.14
C THR A 598 -29.66 -23.89 -3.51
N ILE A 599 -30.31 -24.74 -4.31
CA ILE A 599 -31.75 -24.62 -4.62
C ILE A 599 -32.59 -24.87 -3.36
N GLU A 600 -32.27 -25.91 -2.59
CA GLU A 600 -32.92 -26.21 -1.30
C GLU A 600 -32.73 -25.04 -0.29
N GLY A 601 -31.54 -24.42 -0.29
CA GLY A 601 -31.25 -23.21 0.49
C GLY A 601 -32.02 -21.95 0.04
N MET A 602 -32.18 -21.73 -1.27
CA MET A 602 -32.99 -20.63 -1.82
C MET A 602 -34.48 -20.81 -1.50
N GLN A 603 -35.00 -22.04 -1.51
CA GLN A 603 -36.34 -22.37 -1.06
C GLN A 603 -36.55 -22.06 0.44
N ALA A 604 -35.55 -22.36 1.28
CA ALA A 604 -35.59 -22.04 2.71
C ALA A 604 -35.49 -20.52 2.97
N LEU A 605 -34.63 -19.81 2.24
CA LEU A 605 -34.51 -18.35 2.31
C LEU A 605 -35.79 -17.64 1.87
N TRP A 606 -36.43 -18.08 0.79
CA TRP A 606 -37.72 -17.53 0.35
C TRP A 606 -38.78 -17.65 1.46
N LYS A 607 -38.90 -18.82 2.09
CA LYS A 607 -39.82 -19.02 3.23
C LYS A 607 -39.54 -18.04 4.36
N ILE A 608 -38.27 -17.89 4.77
CA ILE A 608 -37.87 -16.95 5.83
C ILE A 608 -38.23 -15.49 5.44
N LEU A 609 -37.85 -15.04 4.25
CA LEU A 609 -38.07 -13.66 3.80
C LEU A 609 -39.55 -13.32 3.64
N ASN A 610 -40.34 -14.20 3.01
CA ASN A 610 -41.78 -14.00 2.85
C ASN A 610 -42.52 -14.10 4.20
N GLN A 611 -42.29 -15.15 4.99
CA GLN A 611 -43.10 -15.46 6.17
C GLN A 611 -42.70 -14.69 7.43
N LYS A 612 -41.39 -14.44 7.66
CA LYS A 612 -40.90 -13.74 8.86
C LYS A 612 -40.68 -12.24 8.63
N TYR A 613 -40.43 -11.81 7.39
CA TYR A 613 -40.04 -10.43 7.09
C TYR A 613 -40.90 -9.73 6.02
N GLY A 614 -41.97 -10.36 5.52
CA GLY A 614 -42.95 -9.72 4.63
C GLY A 614 -42.40 -9.30 3.25
N PHE A 615 -41.46 -10.05 2.67
CA PHE A 615 -40.92 -9.75 1.34
C PHE A 615 -41.87 -10.21 0.23
N ASP A 616 -42.40 -9.27 -0.56
CA ASP A 616 -43.18 -9.56 -1.78
C ASP A 616 -42.35 -10.20 -2.90
N THR A 617 -41.05 -9.92 -2.93
CA THR A 617 -40.14 -10.36 -4.00
C THR A 617 -38.71 -10.51 -3.50
N MET A 618 -38.04 -11.61 -3.89
CA MET A 618 -36.63 -11.89 -3.62
C MET A 618 -35.81 -11.87 -4.92
N LEU A 619 -34.77 -11.03 -4.96
CA LEU A 619 -33.79 -11.02 -6.06
C LEU A 619 -32.68 -12.03 -5.75
N THR A 620 -32.60 -13.12 -6.52
CA THR A 620 -31.65 -14.21 -6.27
C THR A 620 -30.20 -13.82 -6.52
N ARG A 621 -29.93 -12.78 -7.34
CA ARG A 621 -28.58 -12.21 -7.48
C ARG A 621 -27.99 -11.70 -6.16
N ASN A 622 -28.79 -11.37 -5.15
CA ASN A 622 -28.29 -10.93 -3.83
C ASN A 622 -27.61 -12.04 -3.01
N PHE A 623 -27.53 -13.25 -3.57
CA PHE A 623 -26.99 -14.46 -2.95
C PHE A 623 -25.86 -15.10 -3.80
N ASN A 624 -25.12 -14.30 -4.58
CA ASN A 624 -23.99 -14.72 -5.42
C ASN A 624 -22.65 -14.04 -5.04
N GLN A 625 -21.53 -14.50 -5.62
CA GLN A 625 -20.17 -13.98 -5.35
C GLN A 625 -19.75 -12.76 -6.19
N ASP A 626 -20.54 -12.30 -7.19
CA ASP A 626 -20.18 -11.17 -8.06
C ASP A 626 -19.55 -9.96 -7.34
N PRO A 627 -20.04 -9.50 -6.16
CA PRO A 627 -19.48 -8.32 -5.49
C PRO A 627 -18.06 -8.49 -4.95
N ILE A 628 -17.66 -9.72 -4.58
CA ILE A 628 -16.31 -9.99 -4.09
C ILE A 628 -15.32 -10.24 -5.24
N GLU A 629 -15.77 -10.87 -6.33
CA GLU A 629 -15.02 -10.92 -7.59
C GLU A 629 -14.79 -9.51 -8.17
N ASN A 630 -15.83 -8.67 -8.19
CA ASN A 630 -15.75 -7.25 -8.56
C ASN A 630 -14.76 -6.49 -7.66
N PHE A 631 -14.76 -6.75 -6.36
CA PHE A 631 -13.79 -6.17 -5.43
C PHE A 631 -12.35 -6.63 -5.75
N PHE A 632 -12.11 -7.91 -6.01
CA PHE A 632 -10.80 -8.40 -6.43
C PHE A 632 -10.37 -7.84 -7.80
N GLY A 633 -11.29 -7.69 -8.75
CA GLY A 633 -11.05 -6.97 -10.01
C GLY A 633 -10.58 -5.53 -9.78
N ASN A 634 -11.28 -4.81 -8.90
CA ASN A 634 -10.90 -3.45 -8.50
C ASN A 634 -9.53 -3.41 -7.79
N VAL A 635 -9.22 -4.35 -6.89
CA VAL A 635 -7.90 -4.47 -6.23
C VAL A 635 -6.78 -4.64 -7.26
N ARG A 636 -6.95 -5.54 -8.23
CA ARG A 636 -5.99 -5.77 -9.33
C ARG A 636 -5.85 -4.53 -10.23
N SER A 637 -6.94 -3.80 -10.49
CA SER A 637 -6.94 -2.60 -11.35
C SER A 637 -6.09 -1.45 -10.79
N LEU A 638 -6.07 -1.25 -9.46
CA LEU A 638 -5.33 -0.18 -8.79
C LEU A 638 -3.80 -0.30 -8.98
N GLY A 639 -3.30 -1.47 -9.39
CA GLY A 639 -1.90 -1.70 -9.73
C GLY A 639 -1.47 -1.19 -11.13
N VAL A 640 -2.43 -0.88 -12.03
CA VAL A 640 -2.28 -0.49 -13.45
C VAL A 640 -1.55 -1.51 -14.34
N ARG A 641 -0.36 -1.97 -13.92
CA ARG A 641 0.40 -3.08 -14.54
C ARG A 641 0.60 -4.25 -13.58
N ASN A 642 0.47 -4.06 -12.26
CA ASN A 642 0.58 -5.16 -11.31
C ASN A 642 -0.76 -5.88 -11.09
N VAL A 643 -1.03 -6.90 -11.91
CA VAL A 643 -2.23 -7.74 -11.83
C VAL A 643 -2.20 -8.79 -10.70
N SER A 644 -1.04 -9.01 -10.06
CA SER A 644 -0.87 -9.91 -8.92
C SER A 644 -0.28 -9.12 -7.73
N PRO A 645 -1.14 -8.40 -6.96
CA PRO A 645 -0.68 -7.65 -5.79
C PRO A 645 -0.01 -8.57 -4.78
N ASN A 646 1.00 -8.07 -4.05
CA ASN A 646 1.51 -8.71 -2.84
C ASN A 646 0.69 -8.25 -1.62
N SER A 647 1.01 -8.76 -0.42
CA SER A 647 0.36 -8.42 0.85
C SER A 647 0.23 -6.90 1.11
N ILE A 648 1.32 -6.13 0.96
CA ILE A 648 1.30 -4.66 1.15
C ILE A 648 0.47 -3.95 0.09
N ASN A 649 0.54 -4.39 -1.18
CA ASN A 649 -0.28 -3.83 -2.25
C ASN A 649 -1.77 -4.15 -2.01
N PHE A 650 -2.11 -5.31 -1.46
CA PHE A 650 -3.46 -5.66 -1.04
C PHE A 650 -3.93 -4.77 0.12
N GLU A 651 -3.18 -4.64 1.22
CA GLU A 651 -3.50 -3.70 2.31
C GLU A 651 -3.75 -2.27 1.77
N GLY A 652 -2.87 -1.82 0.87
CA GLY A 652 -2.95 -0.51 0.22
C GLY A 652 -4.18 -0.36 -0.67
N ALA A 653 -4.58 -1.40 -1.41
CA ALA A 653 -5.76 -1.42 -2.26
C ALA A 653 -7.06 -1.54 -1.46
N TYR A 654 -7.12 -2.44 -0.47
CA TYR A 654 -8.23 -2.61 0.47
C TYR A 654 -8.56 -1.29 1.17
N LYS A 655 -7.55 -0.63 1.75
CA LYS A 655 -7.67 0.75 2.27
C LYS A 655 -8.22 1.71 1.20
N SER A 656 -7.73 1.64 -0.04
CA SER A 656 -8.16 2.57 -1.09
C SER A 656 -9.61 2.39 -1.54
N LEU A 657 -10.14 1.16 -1.52
CA LEU A 657 -11.50 0.86 -1.95
C LEU A 657 -12.51 1.18 -0.87
N LEU A 658 -12.21 0.81 0.39
CA LEU A 658 -12.97 1.22 1.57
C LEU A 658 -13.20 2.74 1.69
N LEU A 659 -12.22 3.50 1.20
CA LEU A 659 -12.18 4.96 1.29
C LEU A 659 -12.89 5.68 0.13
N ASN A 660 -13.41 4.95 -0.87
CA ASN A 660 -13.92 5.54 -2.11
C ASN A 660 -15.32 5.04 -2.50
N ASN A 661 -16.35 5.62 -1.88
CA ASN A 661 -17.76 5.46 -2.28
C ASN A 661 -18.04 5.96 -3.73
N PHE A 662 -17.06 6.58 -4.39
CA PHE A 662 -17.11 7.06 -5.78
C PHE A 662 -16.38 6.13 -6.78
N CYS A 663 -15.97 4.91 -6.41
CA CYS A 663 -15.14 4.04 -7.24
C CYS A 663 -15.83 2.81 -7.86
N CYS A 664 -16.97 3.02 -8.55
CA CYS A 664 -17.29 2.17 -9.70
C CYS A 664 -16.61 2.74 -10.96
N ALA A 665 -15.70 1.95 -11.52
CA ALA A 665 -15.15 2.08 -12.87
C ALA A 665 -14.59 0.70 -13.24
N GLN A 666 -15.47 -0.17 -13.75
CA GLN A 666 -15.09 -1.53 -14.13
C GLN A 666 -14.03 -1.50 -15.24
N SER A 667 -13.18 -2.53 -15.25
CA SER A 667 -12.34 -2.77 -16.43
C SER A 667 -13.23 -3.33 -17.54
N ILE A 668 -13.05 -2.88 -18.78
CA ILE A 668 -13.83 -3.30 -19.96
C ILE A 668 -13.76 -4.84 -20.21
N LYS A 669 -12.89 -5.57 -19.50
CA LYS A 669 -12.68 -7.02 -19.59
C LYS A 669 -12.96 -7.80 -18.28
N THR A 670 -13.79 -7.29 -17.35
CA THR A 670 -14.22 -8.10 -16.18
C THR A 670 -15.22 -9.20 -16.56
N ASN A 671 -15.24 -10.29 -15.79
CA ASN A 671 -16.19 -11.41 -15.98
C ASN A 671 -17.55 -11.18 -15.30
N CYS A 672 -17.61 -10.29 -14.30
CA CYS A 672 -18.80 -9.92 -13.55
C CYS A 672 -19.39 -8.60 -14.05
N GLU A 673 -20.69 -8.42 -13.83
CA GLU A 673 -21.48 -7.22 -14.18
C GLU A 673 -21.51 -6.23 -13.00
N ASP A 674 -22.14 -5.06 -13.11
CA ASP A 674 -22.21 -4.09 -11.97
C ASP A 674 -23.31 -4.49 -10.96
N ASP A 675 -22.98 -4.43 -9.68
CA ASP A 675 -23.89 -4.76 -8.57
C ASP A 675 -24.69 -3.53 -8.10
N MET A 676 -24.35 -2.32 -8.53
CA MET A 676 -24.99 -1.03 -8.18
C MET A 676 -25.04 -0.65 -6.67
N ALA A 677 -24.60 -1.54 -5.78
CA ALA A 677 -24.73 -1.40 -4.32
C ALA A 677 -23.70 -0.46 -3.67
N SER A 678 -24.11 0.20 -2.58
CA SER A 678 -23.37 1.25 -1.87
C SER A 678 -22.50 0.75 -0.71
N TYR A 679 -21.46 1.50 -0.33
CA TYR A 679 -20.59 1.20 0.84
C TYR A 679 -21.00 1.99 2.08
N PHE A 680 -20.83 1.40 3.28
CA PHE A 680 -21.22 2.03 4.55
C PHE A 680 -20.25 3.10 5.07
N GLN A 681 -19.01 3.11 4.60
CA GLN A 681 -17.97 3.92 5.23
C GLN A 681 -18.01 5.37 4.78
N SER A 682 -17.64 6.26 5.69
CA SER A 682 -17.26 7.63 5.35
C SER A 682 -15.78 7.83 5.68
N LEU A 683 -15.04 8.48 4.77
CA LEU A 683 -13.61 8.75 4.97
C LEU A 683 -13.34 9.58 6.24
N ASP A 684 -14.30 10.44 6.58
CA ASP A 684 -14.27 11.32 7.75
C ASP A 684 -14.35 10.54 9.07
N PHE A 685 -15.16 9.47 9.15
CA PHE A 685 -15.23 8.62 10.34
C PHE A 685 -13.89 7.92 10.62
N LEU A 686 -13.32 7.21 9.63
CA LEU A 686 -12.06 6.47 9.82
C LEU A 686 -10.89 7.39 10.19
N LEU A 687 -10.89 8.64 9.70
CA LEU A 687 -9.89 9.63 10.09
C LEU A 687 -10.12 10.16 11.51
N LYS A 688 -11.36 10.44 11.91
CA LYS A 688 -11.70 10.85 13.28
C LYS A 688 -11.35 9.78 14.32
N GLU A 689 -11.65 8.52 14.07
CA GLU A 689 -11.22 7.42 14.95
C GLU A 689 -9.70 7.25 14.98
N SER A 690 -9.00 7.44 13.84
CA SER A 690 -7.53 7.44 13.87
C SER A 690 -6.97 8.55 14.77
N GLU A 691 -7.61 9.72 14.81
CA GLU A 691 -7.18 10.85 15.65
C GLU A 691 -7.49 10.59 17.14
N LYS A 692 -8.64 9.99 17.49
CA LYS A 692 -8.90 9.51 18.87
C LYS A 692 -7.89 8.46 19.33
N SER A 693 -7.59 7.47 18.48
CA SER A 693 -6.70 6.35 18.83
C SER A 693 -5.28 6.82 19.18
N ASN A 694 -4.77 7.85 18.50
CA ASN A 694 -3.45 8.42 18.77
C ASN A 694 -3.45 9.40 19.97
N MET A 695 -4.61 9.73 20.56
CA MET A 695 -4.71 10.45 21.83
C MET A 695 -4.81 9.53 23.05
N LYS A 696 -5.10 8.24 22.85
CA LYS A 696 -5.11 7.22 23.92
C LYS A 696 -3.83 6.39 24.01
N SER A 697 -2.92 6.52 23.04
CA SER A 697 -1.61 5.86 23.05
C SER A 697 -0.53 6.76 23.69
N SER A 698 -0.70 7.09 24.97
CA SER A 698 0.37 7.60 25.85
C SER A 698 1.13 6.45 26.49
N ASP A 699 0.39 5.44 26.94
CA ASP A 699 0.90 4.25 27.57
C ASP A 699 1.21 3.23 26.49
N ALA A 700 2.50 2.93 26.34
CA ALA A 700 2.98 1.81 25.56
C ALA A 700 3.30 0.69 26.54
N ASP A 701 2.48 -0.37 26.54
CA ASP A 701 2.76 -1.59 27.30
C ASP A 701 4.14 -2.11 26.91
N LEU A 702 5.10 -1.97 27.82
CA LEU A 702 6.41 -2.62 27.72
C LEU A 702 6.17 -4.13 27.86
N PRO A 703 6.54 -4.96 26.86
CA PRO A 703 6.49 -6.41 27.03
C PRO A 703 7.37 -6.80 28.21
N HIS A 704 6.76 -7.34 29.26
CA HIS A 704 7.52 -8.07 30.29
C HIS A 704 8.17 -9.30 29.65
N GLU A 705 9.30 -9.70 30.23
CA GLU A 705 10.01 -10.96 29.95
C GLU A 705 10.32 -11.22 28.47
N ILE A 706 11.38 -10.56 27.99
CA ILE A 706 12.15 -11.07 26.86
C ILE A 706 12.96 -12.26 27.40
N ILE A 707 12.44 -13.48 27.23
CA ILE A 707 13.22 -14.71 27.41
C ILE A 707 14.30 -14.72 26.32
N VAL A 708 15.51 -14.32 26.70
CA VAL A 708 16.70 -14.53 25.89
C VAL A 708 17.09 -16.00 26.06
N ASN A 709 16.88 -16.82 25.03
CA ASN A 709 17.39 -18.18 25.01
C ASN A 709 18.90 -18.16 25.23
N GLU A 710 19.41 -18.79 26.29
CA GLU A 710 20.85 -18.89 26.54
C GLU A 710 21.59 -19.61 25.39
N SER A 711 20.90 -20.48 24.65
CA SER A 711 21.39 -21.12 23.42
C SER A 711 21.70 -20.14 22.27
N LEU A 712 21.21 -18.90 22.30
CA LEU A 712 21.62 -17.83 21.39
C LEU A 712 22.91 -17.14 21.83
N LEU A 713 23.26 -17.23 23.12
CA LEU A 713 24.49 -16.67 23.69
C LEU A 713 25.64 -17.68 23.62
N THR A 714 25.39 -18.97 23.86
CA THR A 714 26.43 -20.02 23.78
C THR A 714 26.82 -20.40 22.36
N ASN A 715 25.95 -20.19 21.37
CA ASN A 715 26.31 -20.27 19.95
C ASN A 715 27.11 -19.05 19.43
N TYR A 716 27.32 -18.03 20.27
CA TYR A 716 27.99 -16.79 19.88
C TYR A 716 29.51 -16.83 20.10
N SER A 717 30.00 -17.73 20.95
CA SER A 717 31.41 -17.88 21.33
C SER A 717 32.17 -18.96 20.55
N SER A 718 31.54 -19.55 19.52
CA SER A 718 32.02 -20.78 18.86
C SER A 718 31.94 -20.75 17.32
N GLN A 719 31.98 -19.55 16.71
CA GLN A 719 32.21 -19.42 15.26
C GLN A 719 33.54 -18.72 14.97
N GLU A 720 34.45 -19.46 14.36
CA GLU A 720 35.69 -18.93 13.80
C GLU A 720 35.39 -17.81 12.80
N GLN A 721 36.24 -16.77 12.77
CA GLN A 721 36.06 -15.64 11.86
C GLN A 721 36.38 -16.04 10.42
N GLN A 722 35.40 -16.60 9.71
CA GLN A 722 35.49 -16.85 8.28
C GLN A 722 35.88 -15.55 7.54
N GLN A 723 37.03 -15.56 6.88
CA GLN A 723 37.57 -14.43 6.13
C GLN A 723 36.73 -14.10 4.88
N GLU A 724 35.84 -15.00 4.48
CA GLU A 724 34.92 -14.79 3.36
C GLU A 724 34.02 -13.55 3.55
N GLY A 725 33.91 -12.75 2.49
CA GLY A 725 33.00 -11.60 2.47
C GLY A 725 33.53 -10.33 3.14
N LEU A 726 34.76 -10.33 3.68
CA LEU A 726 35.32 -9.21 4.46
C LEU A 726 35.35 -7.88 3.69
N GLN A 727 35.82 -7.88 2.45
CA GLN A 727 35.89 -6.68 1.60
C GLN A 727 34.50 -6.17 1.18
N GLN A 728 33.56 -7.09 0.93
CA GLN A 728 32.18 -6.78 0.59
C GLN A 728 31.44 -6.18 1.79
N ARG A 729 31.72 -6.69 3.01
CA ARG A 729 31.24 -6.14 4.28
C ARG A 729 31.74 -4.71 4.47
N SER A 730 33.03 -4.46 4.24
CA SER A 730 33.62 -3.11 4.35
C SER A 730 32.94 -2.09 3.43
N TYR A 731 32.75 -2.42 2.14
CA TYR A 731 32.03 -1.56 1.19
C TYR A 731 30.60 -1.20 1.66
N VAL A 732 29.90 -2.14 2.32
CA VAL A 732 28.56 -1.91 2.87
C VAL A 732 28.62 -1.03 4.13
N CYS A 733 29.58 -1.26 5.02
CA CYS A 733 29.84 -0.42 6.20
C CYS A 733 30.13 1.03 5.78
N GLY A 734 31.05 1.24 4.84
CA GLY A 734 31.36 2.55 4.25
C GLY A 734 30.14 3.27 3.68
N TRP A 735 29.22 2.56 3.02
CA TRP A 735 27.95 3.13 2.55
C TRP A 735 27.02 3.60 3.69
N VAL A 736 26.96 2.86 4.79
CA VAL A 736 26.21 3.29 6.00
C VAL A 736 26.89 4.50 6.63
N LEU A 737 28.20 4.44 6.86
CA LEU A 737 28.99 5.50 7.46
C LEU A 737 28.91 6.81 6.66
N ARG A 738 28.91 6.74 5.32
CA ARG A 738 28.68 7.89 4.42
C ARG A 738 27.36 8.62 4.70
N LYS A 739 26.31 7.91 5.16
CA LYS A 739 25.06 8.56 5.62
C LYS A 739 25.23 9.19 7.00
N CYS A 740 25.87 8.49 7.95
CA CYS A 740 26.10 9.02 9.30
C CYS A 740 26.88 10.34 9.25
N LEU A 741 27.96 10.37 8.47
CA LEU A 741 28.73 11.58 8.15
C LEU A 741 27.85 12.66 7.50
N LYS A 742 27.00 12.31 6.53
CA LYS A 742 26.16 13.28 5.80
C LYS A 742 25.02 13.90 6.64
N TYR A 743 24.46 13.16 7.60
CA TYR A 743 23.25 13.56 8.33
C TYR A 743 23.46 13.86 9.82
N VAL A 744 24.49 13.29 10.46
CA VAL A 744 24.80 13.48 11.89
C VAL A 744 26.00 14.42 12.07
N CYS A 745 27.16 14.12 11.48
CA CYS A 745 28.46 14.71 11.88
C CYS A 745 29.29 15.31 10.72
N LYS A 746 28.64 16.07 9.82
CA LYS A 746 29.18 16.61 8.53
C LYS A 746 30.61 17.16 8.49
N ALA A 747 31.11 17.71 9.60
CA ALA A 747 32.42 18.36 9.67
C ALA A 747 33.21 18.03 10.95
N CYS A 748 32.80 17.01 11.72
CA CYS A 748 33.52 16.66 12.94
C CYS A 748 34.85 15.97 12.61
N LYS A 749 35.99 16.57 13.01
CA LYS A 749 37.32 15.98 12.82
C LYS A 749 37.44 14.64 13.57
N THR A 750 37.09 14.60 14.86
CA THR A 750 37.17 13.42 15.73
C THR A 750 36.40 12.21 15.19
N CYS A 751 35.15 12.40 14.73
CA CYS A 751 34.37 11.31 14.12
C CYS A 751 34.94 10.83 12.79
N ARG A 752 35.72 11.67 12.07
CA ARG A 752 36.39 11.26 10.83
C ARG A 752 37.65 10.46 11.12
N SER A 753 38.51 10.95 12.02
CA SER A 753 39.75 10.26 12.39
C SER A 753 39.52 8.94 13.13
N GLN A 754 38.36 8.74 13.75
CA GLN A 754 38.01 7.48 14.41
C GLN A 754 37.37 6.45 13.45
N LEU A 755 36.49 6.89 12.55
CA LEU A 755 35.61 5.98 11.78
C LEU A 755 36.01 5.82 10.32
N ILE A 756 36.85 6.71 9.79
CA ILE A 756 37.30 6.69 8.39
C ILE A 756 38.80 6.43 8.40
N ASP A 757 39.21 5.38 7.70
CA ASP A 757 40.62 5.10 7.48
C ASP A 757 41.22 6.00 6.38
N LYS A 758 42.55 6.09 6.38
CA LYS A 758 43.34 6.78 5.34
C LYS A 758 44.25 5.84 4.58
N GLU A 759 44.49 4.64 5.09
CA GLU A 759 45.48 3.70 4.57
C GLU A 759 44.81 2.57 3.78
N ASN A 760 45.60 1.92 2.92
CA ASN A 760 45.14 0.87 2.03
C ASN A 760 44.99 -0.47 2.78
N LEU A 761 44.05 -0.53 3.73
CA LEU A 761 43.64 -1.77 4.39
C LEU A 761 43.18 -2.82 3.36
N ILE A 762 43.50 -4.09 3.63
CA ILE A 762 43.14 -5.22 2.75
C ILE A 762 41.61 -5.37 2.66
N GLU A 763 40.91 -5.09 3.76
CA GLU A 763 39.46 -5.02 3.87
C GLU A 763 38.85 -3.92 3.00
N ASN A 764 39.64 -2.91 2.61
CA ASN A 764 39.22 -1.78 1.79
C ASN A 764 39.58 -1.93 0.30
N GLN A 765 40.23 -3.01 -0.12
CA GLN A 765 40.64 -3.23 -1.51
C GLN A 765 39.46 -3.14 -2.51
N TYR A 766 38.35 -3.83 -2.25
CA TYR A 766 37.12 -3.75 -3.07
C TYR A 766 36.46 -2.35 -3.07
N ILE A 767 36.85 -1.44 -2.17
CA ILE A 767 36.45 -0.03 -2.21
C ILE A 767 37.35 0.73 -3.19
N LEU A 768 38.67 0.53 -3.13
CA LEU A 768 39.67 1.12 -4.04
C LEU A 768 39.36 0.75 -5.51
N GLU A 769 39.20 -0.54 -5.81
CA GLU A 769 38.89 -1.09 -7.14
C GLU A 769 37.57 -0.57 -7.74
N LYS A 770 36.73 0.05 -6.91
CA LYS A 770 35.36 0.48 -7.23
C LYS A 770 35.22 2.01 -7.27
N GLU A 771 36.30 2.75 -7.09
CA GLU A 771 36.32 4.17 -7.33
C GLU A 771 36.50 4.49 -8.82
N HIS A 772 36.12 5.71 -9.18
CA HIS A 772 36.37 6.27 -10.51
C HIS A 772 37.23 7.52 -10.36
N ASP A 773 38.21 7.65 -11.26
CA ASP A 773 39.09 8.81 -11.42
C ASP A 773 39.91 9.24 -10.18
N ASN A 774 40.20 8.35 -9.23
CA ASN A 774 40.97 8.62 -7.99
C ASN A 774 40.40 9.75 -7.09
N LYS A 775 39.08 9.99 -7.12
CA LYS A 775 38.45 11.18 -6.47
C LYS A 775 37.91 10.96 -5.05
N GLN A 776 38.14 9.82 -4.40
CA GLN A 776 37.72 9.53 -3.01
C GLN A 776 36.25 9.91 -2.73
N TRP A 777 35.37 9.30 -3.52
CA TRP A 777 33.91 9.47 -3.48
C TRP A 777 33.22 8.45 -2.56
N LEU A 778 33.83 7.29 -2.34
CA LEU A 778 33.42 6.30 -1.37
C LEU A 778 33.88 6.72 0.05
N VAL A 779 33.67 5.87 1.03
CA VAL A 779 34.13 6.07 2.41
C VAL A 779 34.79 4.78 2.83
N TYR A 780 36.05 4.88 3.23
CA TYR A 780 36.89 3.80 3.71
C TYR A 780 36.67 3.67 5.22
N PRO A 781 35.92 2.68 5.73
CA PRO A 781 35.78 2.47 7.17
C PRO A 781 37.12 2.00 7.78
N SER A 782 37.32 2.33 9.05
CA SER A 782 38.37 1.74 9.90
C SER A 782 38.00 0.33 10.37
N ILE A 783 38.98 -0.41 10.90
CA ILE A 783 38.81 -1.80 11.38
C ILE A 783 37.72 -1.88 12.47
N ASP A 784 37.74 -1.00 13.48
CA ASP A 784 36.77 -1.00 14.60
C ASP A 784 35.30 -0.95 14.13
N ILE A 785 34.98 -0.04 13.20
CA ILE A 785 33.62 0.14 12.70
C ILE A 785 33.21 -0.98 11.73
N ASN A 786 34.17 -1.65 11.09
CA ASN A 786 33.94 -2.87 10.31
C ASN A 786 33.65 -4.08 11.20
N ASN A 787 34.37 -4.25 12.32
CA ASN A 787 34.13 -5.32 13.28
C ASN A 787 32.78 -5.13 13.98
N TYR A 788 32.47 -3.91 14.44
CA TYR A 788 31.16 -3.57 14.99
C TYR A 788 30.00 -3.79 13.97
N PHE A 789 30.26 -3.56 12.68
CA PHE A 789 29.30 -3.89 11.63
C PHE A 789 29.19 -5.41 11.36
N ALA A 790 30.28 -6.18 11.52
CA ALA A 790 30.29 -7.64 11.41
C ALA A 790 29.45 -8.27 12.54
N GLU A 791 29.62 -7.82 13.77
CA GLU A 791 28.81 -8.23 14.92
C GLU A 791 27.32 -7.91 14.69
N LEU A 792 26.99 -6.67 14.30
CA LEU A 792 25.63 -6.29 13.93
C LEU A 792 25.05 -7.12 12.77
N GLN A 793 25.88 -7.49 11.79
CA GLN A 793 25.51 -8.40 10.70
C GLN A 793 25.19 -9.80 11.25
N ASN A 794 25.99 -10.33 12.16
CA ASN A 794 25.81 -11.65 12.75
C ASN A 794 24.55 -11.69 13.65
N ILE A 795 24.38 -10.72 14.56
CA ILE A 795 23.19 -10.61 15.45
C ILE A 795 21.92 -10.57 14.59
N THR A 796 21.91 -9.72 13.56
CA THR A 796 20.77 -9.59 12.64
C THR A 796 20.54 -10.88 11.84
N SER A 797 21.60 -11.59 11.44
CA SER A 797 21.48 -12.81 10.63
C SER A 797 20.92 -13.97 11.44
N THR A 798 21.47 -14.27 12.61
CA THR A 798 20.99 -15.34 13.51
C THR A 798 19.55 -15.08 13.93
N MET A 799 19.24 -13.85 14.38
CA MET A 799 17.87 -13.45 14.72
C MET A 799 16.85 -13.67 13.59
N LEU A 800 17.25 -13.46 12.32
CA LEU A 800 16.36 -13.64 11.18
C LEU A 800 16.28 -15.09 10.67
N LYS A 801 17.28 -15.94 10.93
CA LYS A 801 17.24 -17.38 10.63
C LYS A 801 16.22 -18.10 11.50
N ASP A 802 16.27 -17.86 12.82
CA ASP A 802 15.64 -18.72 13.85
C ASP A 802 14.14 -18.46 14.05
N GLY A 803 13.40 -18.26 12.96
CA GLY A 803 11.94 -18.20 12.98
C GLY A 803 11.37 -17.01 13.75
N MET A 804 12.06 -15.87 13.76
CA MET A 804 11.74 -14.67 14.57
C MET A 804 10.26 -14.30 14.63
N GLU A 805 9.82 -13.75 15.77
CA GLU A 805 8.56 -13.02 15.82
C GLU A 805 8.54 -11.86 14.80
N SER A 806 7.40 -11.68 14.14
CA SER A 806 7.27 -10.67 13.08
C SER A 806 7.22 -9.22 13.58
N LYS A 807 7.27 -8.94 14.90
CA LYS A 807 7.09 -7.61 15.51
C LYS A 807 8.32 -7.18 16.33
N ASN A 808 8.51 -5.87 16.44
CA ASN A 808 9.59 -5.22 17.19
C ASN A 808 10.99 -5.70 16.76
N VAL A 809 11.14 -6.09 15.48
CA VAL A 809 12.29 -6.84 14.96
C VAL A 809 13.60 -6.09 15.17
N ARG A 810 13.68 -4.84 14.69
CA ARG A 810 14.86 -3.98 14.85
C ARG A 810 15.05 -3.55 16.31
N THR A 811 13.97 -3.38 17.08
CA THR A 811 14.08 -3.09 18.53
C THR A 811 14.74 -4.24 19.29
N LYS A 812 14.36 -5.50 19.02
CA LYS A 812 14.99 -6.68 19.65
C LYS A 812 16.47 -6.81 19.25
N ILE A 813 16.79 -6.64 17.96
CA ILE A 813 18.18 -6.65 17.47
C ILE A 813 19.02 -5.52 18.12
N LYS A 814 18.46 -4.32 18.26
CA LYS A 814 19.12 -3.20 18.96
C LYS A 814 19.43 -3.53 20.42
N LEU A 815 18.48 -4.13 21.14
CA LEU A 815 18.66 -4.48 22.56
C LEU A 815 19.80 -5.50 22.75
N ILE A 816 19.87 -6.54 21.91
CA ILE A 816 20.94 -7.55 21.96
C ILE A 816 22.31 -6.90 21.63
N ASN A 817 22.35 -6.00 20.65
CA ASN A 817 23.55 -5.19 20.34
C ASN A 817 23.91 -4.16 21.43
N GLU A 818 23.03 -3.91 22.41
CA GLU A 818 23.28 -3.03 23.56
C GLU A 818 23.67 -3.79 24.83
N THR A 819 23.38 -5.09 24.94
CA THR A 819 23.94 -5.97 25.99
C THR A 819 25.29 -6.58 25.61
N LEU A 820 25.53 -6.92 24.34
CA LEU A 820 26.77 -7.61 23.93
C LEU A 820 27.97 -6.67 23.74
N ASN A 821 27.75 -5.45 23.22
CA ASN A 821 28.83 -4.67 22.61
C ASN A 821 29.07 -3.29 23.24
N CYS A 822 30.34 -3.00 23.57
CA CYS A 822 30.78 -1.67 23.95
C CYS A 822 30.71 -0.67 22.76
N SER A 823 30.17 0.53 23.02
CA SER A 823 30.02 1.57 21.99
C SER A 823 31.37 2.18 21.58
N ILE A 824 31.93 1.70 20.46
CA ILE A 824 33.13 2.24 19.80
C ILE A 824 33.08 3.76 19.54
N PHE A 825 31.90 4.36 19.40
CA PHE A 825 31.76 5.81 19.22
C PHE A 825 32.18 6.57 20.49
N THR A 826 33.24 7.39 20.40
CA THR A 826 33.79 8.12 21.57
C THR A 826 33.44 9.61 21.61
N CYS A 827 33.33 10.27 20.45
CA CYS A 827 33.13 11.73 20.35
C CYS A 827 31.90 12.23 21.13
N GLU A 828 32.11 12.94 22.24
CA GLU A 828 31.09 13.43 23.17
C GLU A 828 29.89 14.11 22.49
N ASN A 829 30.17 15.02 21.54
CA ASN A 829 29.16 15.80 20.82
C ASN A 829 28.22 14.96 19.93
N HIS A 830 28.60 13.72 19.59
CA HIS A 830 27.88 12.91 18.61
C HIS A 830 27.58 11.46 19.08
N LYS A 831 28.33 10.89 20.02
CA LYS A 831 28.34 9.47 20.45
C LYS A 831 26.97 8.81 20.36
N LYS A 832 26.01 9.25 21.18
CA LYS A 832 24.66 8.67 21.25
C LYS A 832 23.91 8.73 19.92
N LYS A 833 23.83 9.91 19.28
CA LYS A 833 23.12 10.11 18.00
C LYS A 833 23.77 9.35 16.84
N LEU A 834 25.09 9.18 16.88
CA LEU A 834 25.84 8.49 15.83
C LEU A 834 25.66 6.97 15.96
N LYS A 835 25.73 6.40 17.17
CA LYS A 835 25.33 5.01 17.46
C LYS A 835 23.89 4.76 17.00
N GLU A 836 22.92 5.50 17.56
CA GLU A 836 21.49 5.34 17.26
C GLU A 836 21.22 5.31 15.75
N TYR A 837 21.81 6.24 14.99
CA TYR A 837 21.63 6.38 13.55
C TYR A 837 22.43 5.38 12.72
N PHE A 838 23.60 4.93 13.18
CA PHE A 838 24.36 3.86 12.54
C PHE A 838 23.61 2.54 12.68
N ASP A 839 23.30 2.12 13.91
CA ASP A 839 22.52 0.91 14.23
C ASP A 839 21.21 0.88 13.44
N ASP A 840 20.47 2.00 13.43
CA ASP A 840 19.24 2.12 12.63
C ASP A 840 19.48 1.88 11.14
N ASN A 841 20.53 2.45 10.54
CA ASN A 841 20.78 2.27 9.11
C ASN A 841 21.33 0.88 8.77
N SER A 842 22.18 0.31 9.63
CA SER A 842 22.75 -1.04 9.49
C SER A 842 21.66 -2.11 9.61
N ILE A 843 20.92 -2.14 10.71
CA ILE A 843 19.87 -3.14 10.97
C ILE A 843 18.76 -3.05 9.91
N ASN A 844 18.31 -1.84 9.54
CA ASN A 844 17.35 -1.69 8.44
C ASN A 844 17.92 -2.25 7.11
N LEU A 845 19.16 -1.94 6.76
CA LEU A 845 19.79 -2.40 5.51
C LEU A 845 19.87 -3.93 5.46
N LEU A 846 20.30 -4.55 6.55
CA LEU A 846 20.42 -6.01 6.69
C LEU A 846 19.04 -6.69 6.56
N ILE A 847 18.02 -6.23 7.30
CA ILE A 847 16.65 -6.77 7.18
C ILE A 847 16.10 -6.59 5.75
N TYR A 848 16.30 -5.42 5.10
CA TYR A 848 15.87 -5.22 3.71
C TYR A 848 16.64 -6.09 2.71
N SER A 849 17.91 -6.42 2.98
CA SER A 849 18.72 -7.33 2.17
C SER A 849 18.23 -8.77 2.30
N TRP A 850 17.97 -9.22 3.53
CA TRP A 850 17.40 -10.53 3.85
C TRP A 850 16.02 -10.73 3.19
N CYS A 851 15.09 -9.77 3.37
CA CYS A 851 13.79 -9.76 2.67
C CYS A 851 13.96 -9.84 1.15
N ARG A 852 14.96 -9.13 0.58
CA ARG A 852 15.26 -9.15 -0.86
C ARG A 852 15.81 -10.49 -1.32
N SER A 853 16.60 -11.18 -0.49
CA SER A 853 17.11 -12.53 -0.77
C SER A 853 15.96 -13.53 -0.90
N ILE A 854 15.09 -13.59 0.11
CA ILE A 854 13.89 -14.46 0.09
C ILE A 854 13.00 -14.12 -1.11
N ASN A 855 12.77 -12.84 -1.40
CA ASN A 855 11.99 -12.42 -2.57
C ASN A 855 12.64 -12.77 -3.92
N ARG A 856 13.97 -12.96 -4.00
CA ARG A 856 14.65 -13.46 -5.21
C ARG A 856 14.42 -14.96 -5.36
N ILE A 857 14.50 -15.72 -4.27
CA ILE A 857 14.27 -17.18 -4.23
C ILE A 857 12.82 -17.51 -4.63
N LEU A 858 11.83 -16.81 -4.03
CA LEU A 858 10.41 -16.94 -4.39
C LEU A 858 10.11 -16.67 -5.89
N CYS A 859 10.96 -15.85 -6.53
CA CYS A 859 10.86 -15.52 -7.95
C CYS A 859 11.74 -16.39 -8.86
N GLY A 860 12.45 -17.39 -8.32
CA GLY A 860 13.35 -18.26 -9.08
C GLY A 860 14.63 -17.59 -9.60
N LYS A 861 15.03 -16.46 -9.02
CA LYS A 861 16.20 -15.68 -9.48
C LYS A 861 17.51 -16.07 -8.82
N VAL A 862 17.43 -16.83 -7.74
CA VAL A 862 18.54 -17.31 -6.89
C VAL A 862 18.06 -18.64 -6.31
N THR A 863 18.89 -19.67 -6.32
CA THR A 863 18.68 -20.92 -5.56
C THR A 863 19.24 -20.78 -4.16
N TYR A 864 18.71 -21.54 -3.20
CA TYR A 864 19.24 -21.60 -1.84
C TYR A 864 19.09 -23.00 -1.26
N ASP A 865 20.10 -23.40 -0.50
CA ASP A 865 20.40 -24.74 0.00
C ASP A 865 20.98 -24.73 1.43
N GLY A 866 21.20 -23.54 2.01
CA GLY A 866 21.69 -23.38 3.39
C GLY A 866 20.60 -23.43 4.48
N ASP A 867 20.98 -23.00 5.67
CA ASP A 867 20.25 -23.21 6.94
C ASP A 867 19.06 -22.27 7.22
N ASP A 868 18.94 -21.13 6.54
CA ASP A 868 17.87 -20.15 6.81
C ASP A 868 16.48 -20.71 6.50
N PHE A 869 15.70 -20.96 7.57
CA PHE A 869 14.35 -21.53 7.52
C PHE A 869 13.42 -20.83 6.52
N PHE A 870 13.46 -19.49 6.46
CA PHE A 870 12.56 -18.73 5.58
C PHE A 870 13.02 -18.74 4.12
N LYS A 871 14.34 -18.74 3.86
CA LYS A 871 14.89 -18.95 2.52
C LYS A 871 14.61 -20.38 2.03
N MET A 872 14.74 -21.39 2.87
CA MET A 872 14.41 -22.78 2.53
C MET A 872 12.91 -22.97 2.29
N SER A 873 12.05 -22.37 3.12
CA SER A 873 10.60 -22.34 2.90
C SER A 873 10.25 -21.70 1.54
N ALA A 874 10.95 -20.62 1.15
CA ALA A 874 10.82 -20.00 -0.16
C ALA A 874 11.33 -20.86 -1.32
N GLN A 875 12.44 -21.58 -1.16
CA GLN A 875 12.97 -22.51 -2.15
C GLN A 875 11.99 -23.68 -2.38
N VAL A 876 11.48 -24.29 -1.31
CA VAL A 876 10.46 -25.36 -1.37
C VAL A 876 9.18 -24.86 -2.04
N TYR A 877 8.75 -23.64 -1.75
CA TYR A 877 7.61 -23.01 -2.44
C TYR A 877 7.87 -22.84 -3.95
N TYR A 878 9.03 -22.31 -4.33
CA TYR A 878 9.40 -22.12 -5.74
C TYR A 878 9.48 -23.45 -6.50
N THR A 879 10.13 -24.48 -5.95
CA THR A 879 10.23 -25.81 -6.56
C THR A 879 8.85 -26.43 -6.79
N LYS A 880 7.96 -26.42 -5.78
CA LYS A 880 6.56 -26.88 -5.94
C LYS A 880 5.83 -26.11 -7.04
N LYS A 881 6.02 -24.78 -7.12
CA LYS A 881 5.40 -23.92 -8.14
C LYS A 881 5.98 -24.17 -9.55
N ARG A 882 7.26 -24.55 -9.67
CA ARG A 882 7.91 -24.95 -10.93
C ARG A 882 7.32 -26.27 -11.45
N HIS A 883 7.22 -27.32 -10.63
CA HIS A 883 6.60 -28.58 -11.07
C HIS A 883 5.14 -28.39 -11.50
N ASN A 884 4.36 -27.57 -10.79
CA ASN A 884 2.97 -27.26 -11.14
C ASN A 884 2.81 -26.38 -12.41
N LYS A 885 3.91 -25.85 -12.96
CA LYS A 885 3.98 -25.19 -14.27
C LYS A 885 4.46 -26.09 -15.41
N VAL A 886 5.04 -27.26 -15.10
CA VAL A 886 5.50 -28.26 -16.08
C VAL A 886 4.46 -29.38 -16.25
N LYS A 887 3.55 -29.54 -15.29
CA LYS A 887 2.37 -30.44 -15.35
C LYS A 887 1.09 -29.73 -15.81
N LYS A 888 1.20 -28.59 -16.49
CA LYS A 888 0.09 -27.74 -16.99
C LYS A 888 0.44 -27.13 -18.33
#